data_AF-A0A0A1T4E0-F1
#
_entry.id   AF-A0A0A1T4E0-F1
#
_cell.length_a   1.000
_cell.length_b   1.000
_cell.length_c   1.000
_cell.angle_alpha   90.00
_cell.angle_beta   90.00
_cell.angle_gamma   90.00
#
_symmetry.space_group_name_H-M   'P 1'
#
loop_
_entity.id
_entity.type
_entity.pdbx_description
1 polymer ?
#
loop_
_entity_poly.entity_id
_entity_poly.type
_entity_poly.pdbx_seq_one_letter_code
_entity_poly.pdbx_strand_id
1 'polypeptide(L)'
;MAGIASAAAVESTALEAQTKLRQLRNKQIVDPNLSDGYVDEVEDILEAGNVDEKVEGVHRLLEESPYPEVRAAVRNYDEDVPANTIRAWTIGLMFATLGSALNMLFSMRKPSIIITTYVAQLLCHPIGLLWTVVMPNREFKTLGLRWNLNPGPWNMKEHCLVVIMANVTFGNGNSYATDILLAQMKYYNQEWGWGWQILLVVTISMCGFGMAGMFRRILVDPAAMMWPSTLINTSLFYALHDHAPSDPSRTNGWSIGRYKWFMVVMAGSFAWYWFPGFIAPFLSVFAFVTWIKPQDPVINQLFGGWTGVSLIPLTFDWTQIAGYTLSPLIFPWHALANSLCGVIFFFVFMAIGVQYSNTFYSLYLPISDNLSYDNTGNPYNVSRVLNKDYTLDIEAYKSYSPLFLSTVFAIAFGISFATISALVVHSVLYHGPLIWQQMRNAGQVDQDIHLRLYSKYTKVPFWWYLALFLSIVGISLAAILTYHTAFPWWGFIVCMLLASVFYLPLGIIQGATNVGIGLNVLSEFMASYMFTGHPLAVLLFKGYSTVAQSQGIAFNSDMKMAQYMKVSPRTIFFAQIVAAIWSSIVQVSVINWALGSIDDICQPHQKNQFTCPNAETTFNSSIIWGVLGAQRVFGVGSLYAPYLWFFLVGAIVPVITWYLARKYPKSLWRFVNWPIIFGGSLSVPPATPLNYISWAIVGLFFNKWIRGRYRGWWMQYNYLTSAGLDVGLALCTIVIFFALQYTNTPMTDWWGSTTALNTMDSLGTAIVRPPPEGGTFGPSSW
;
A
#
# COMPACT_ATOMS: atom_id res chain seq x y z
N MET A 1 24.79 45.67 34.01
CA MET A 1 23.48 45.08 33.65
C MET A 1 23.45 44.50 32.24
N ALA A 2 24.03 45.13 31.22
CA ALA A 2 24.06 44.59 29.84
C ALA A 2 24.79 43.22 29.70
N GLY A 3 25.90 43.01 30.43
CA GLY A 3 26.62 41.71 30.41
C GLY A 3 25.89 40.55 31.09
N ILE A 4 25.03 40.84 32.08
CA ILE A 4 24.25 39.83 32.81
C ILE A 4 23.04 39.38 31.97
N ALA A 5 22.43 40.30 31.21
CA ALA A 5 21.35 39.98 30.27
C ALA A 5 21.83 39.13 29.07
N SER A 6 23.07 39.37 28.59
CA SER A 6 23.72 38.56 27.56
C SER A 6 24.02 37.14 28.05
N ALA A 7 24.58 36.99 29.25
CA ALA A 7 24.90 35.68 29.82
C ALA A 7 23.63 34.86 30.11
N ALA A 8 22.58 35.49 30.65
CA ALA A 8 21.29 34.84 30.90
C ALA A 8 20.57 34.42 29.60
N ALA A 9 20.70 35.21 28.52
CA ALA A 9 20.17 34.84 27.21
C ALA A 9 20.91 33.62 26.63
N VAL A 10 22.24 33.58 26.73
CA VAL A 10 23.06 32.43 26.30
C VAL A 10 22.77 31.19 27.14
N GLU A 11 22.67 31.31 28.47
CA GLU A 11 22.28 30.21 29.36
C GLU A 11 20.87 29.69 29.08
N SER A 12 19.90 30.57 28.80
CA SER A 12 18.54 30.16 28.44
C SER A 12 18.49 29.40 27.11
N THR A 13 19.30 29.83 26.14
CA THR A 13 19.42 29.18 24.82
C THR A 13 20.14 27.83 24.95
N ALA A 14 21.15 27.75 25.80
CA ALA A 14 21.88 26.51 26.10
C ALA A 14 21.02 25.50 26.89
N LEU A 15 20.19 25.97 27.83
CA LEU A 15 19.25 25.12 28.58
C LEU A 15 18.13 24.59 27.68
N GLU A 16 17.63 25.42 26.75
CA GLU A 16 16.65 25.00 25.75
C GLU A 16 17.26 23.98 24.78
N ALA A 17 18.50 24.21 24.35
CA ALA A 17 19.28 23.27 23.53
C ALA A 17 19.53 21.94 24.25
N GLN A 18 19.93 21.96 25.53
CA GLN A 18 20.10 20.74 26.35
C GLN A 18 18.78 19.99 26.56
N THR A 19 17.67 20.71 26.75
CA THR A 19 16.34 20.10 26.90
C THR A 19 15.92 19.42 25.60
N LYS A 20 16.15 20.06 24.45
CA LYS A 20 15.91 19.49 23.11
C LYS A 20 16.78 18.26 22.86
N LEU A 21 18.06 18.30 23.19
CA LEU A 21 18.98 17.16 23.05
C LEU A 21 18.56 15.98 23.96
N ARG A 22 18.13 16.23 25.20
CA ARG A 22 17.59 15.18 26.09
C ARG A 22 16.27 14.59 25.57
N GLN A 23 15.43 15.38 24.93
CA GLN A 23 14.22 14.89 24.26
C GLN A 23 14.55 14.04 23.02
N LEU A 24 15.54 14.45 22.21
CA LEU A 24 16.06 13.67 21.08
C LEU A 24 16.64 12.33 21.55
N ARG A 25 17.38 12.32 22.66
CA ARG A 25 17.87 11.09 23.30
C ARG A 25 16.75 10.14 23.70
N ASN A 26 15.71 10.63 24.37
CA ASN A 26 14.60 9.79 24.80
C ASN A 26 13.74 9.25 23.64
N LYS A 27 13.76 9.90 22.46
CA LYS A 27 13.10 9.41 21.23
C LYS A 27 13.77 8.14 20.66
N GLN A 28 15.04 7.88 21.01
CA GLN A 28 15.83 6.74 20.52
C GLN A 28 15.25 5.36 20.85
N ILE A 29 14.64 5.18 22.03
CA ILE A 29 14.09 3.87 22.43
C ILE A 29 12.86 3.49 21.59
N VAL A 30 12.20 4.48 21.00
CA VAL A 30 10.89 4.33 20.34
C VAL A 30 11.01 4.32 18.81
N ASP A 31 12.07 4.89 18.24
CA ASP A 31 12.22 5.01 16.80
C ASP A 31 13.42 4.21 16.24
N PRO A 32 13.15 3.05 15.62
CA PRO A 32 14.19 2.18 15.04
C PRO A 32 14.82 2.73 13.76
N ASN A 33 14.33 3.84 13.20
CA ASN A 33 14.90 4.46 11.99
C ASN A 33 16.06 5.42 12.29
N LEU A 34 16.20 5.89 13.53
CA LEU A 34 17.32 6.73 13.95
C LEU A 34 18.62 5.91 13.97
N SER A 35 19.65 6.39 13.29
CA SER A 35 20.95 5.70 13.26
C SER A 35 21.71 5.89 14.57
N ASP A 36 22.40 4.84 15.02
CA ASP A 36 23.23 4.89 16.23
C ASP A 36 24.25 6.04 16.17
N GLY A 37 24.90 6.28 15.03
CA GLY A 37 25.86 7.38 14.89
C GLY A 37 25.26 8.79 15.00
N TYR A 38 23.96 8.98 14.73
CA TYR A 38 23.30 10.28 14.98
C TYR A 38 23.06 10.47 16.48
N VAL A 39 22.83 9.38 17.20
CA VAL A 39 22.71 9.43 18.67
C VAL A 39 24.05 9.70 19.30
N ASP A 40 25.10 9.02 18.84
CA ASP A 40 26.47 9.24 19.32
C ASP A 40 26.86 10.72 19.09
N GLU A 41 26.54 11.30 17.93
CA GLU A 41 26.75 12.73 17.66
C GLU A 41 25.97 13.66 18.61
N VAL A 42 24.72 13.30 18.95
CA VAL A 42 23.92 14.02 19.95
C VAL A 42 24.49 13.89 21.36
N GLU A 43 25.03 12.71 21.72
CA GLU A 43 25.68 12.46 23.01
C GLU A 43 27.01 13.22 23.10
N ASP A 44 27.84 13.21 22.06
CA ASP A 44 29.09 13.98 21.98
C ASP A 44 28.83 15.48 22.17
N ILE A 45 27.79 16.02 21.51
CA ILE A 45 27.40 17.43 21.66
C ILE A 45 26.88 17.71 23.07
N LEU A 46 26.14 16.78 23.70
CA LEU A 46 25.70 16.92 25.09
C LEU A 46 26.87 16.92 26.08
N GLU A 47 27.91 16.14 25.80
CA GLU A 47 29.10 15.96 26.64
C GLU A 47 30.17 17.05 26.42
N ALA A 48 30.10 17.79 25.31
CA ALA A 48 31.02 18.90 25.02
C ALA A 48 31.09 19.92 26.18
N GLY A 49 32.30 20.26 26.61
CA GLY A 49 32.52 21.15 27.77
C GLY A 49 32.16 22.61 27.50
N ASN A 50 32.17 23.05 26.23
CA ASN A 50 31.96 24.43 25.83
C ASN A 50 30.52 24.70 25.39
N VAL A 51 29.94 25.83 25.84
CA VAL A 51 28.57 26.24 25.51
C VAL A 51 28.43 26.67 24.05
N ASP A 52 29.44 27.33 23.48
CA ASP A 52 29.39 27.79 22.08
C ASP A 52 29.44 26.61 21.09
N GLU A 53 30.29 25.61 21.38
CA GLU A 53 30.37 24.36 20.62
C GLU A 53 29.06 23.57 20.68
N LYS A 54 28.39 23.58 21.85
CA LYS A 54 27.04 23.02 22.01
C LYS A 54 26.00 23.72 21.14
N VAL A 55 26.02 25.05 21.10
CA VAL A 55 25.06 25.84 20.30
C VAL A 55 25.31 25.64 18.81
N GLU A 56 26.58 25.65 18.37
CA GLU A 56 26.94 25.43 16.97
C GLU A 56 26.63 23.99 16.51
N GLY A 57 26.97 22.99 17.34
CA GLY A 57 26.63 21.58 17.08
C GLY A 57 25.13 21.36 16.95
N VAL A 58 24.32 22.00 17.82
CA VAL A 58 22.86 21.96 17.73
C VAL A 58 22.36 22.65 16.47
N HIS A 59 22.94 23.79 16.08
CA HIS A 59 22.55 24.47 14.85
C HIS A 59 22.81 23.59 13.61
N ARG A 60 23.99 22.98 13.52
CA ARG A 60 24.34 22.05 12.44
C ARG A 60 23.40 20.84 12.40
N LEU A 61 23.11 20.23 13.54
CA LEU A 61 22.16 19.11 13.65
C LEU A 61 20.74 19.47 13.19
N LEU A 62 20.33 20.73 13.36
CA LEU A 62 19.00 21.22 12.98
C LEU A 62 18.91 21.72 11.53
N GLU A 63 20.03 21.88 10.84
CA GLU A 63 20.08 22.27 9.42
C GLU A 63 19.85 21.09 8.47
N GLU A 64 20.05 19.87 8.96
CA GLU A 64 19.79 18.64 8.21
C GLU A 64 18.66 17.83 8.82
N SER A 65 18.05 16.97 8.01
CA SER A 65 17.10 15.98 8.53
C SER A 65 17.84 14.92 9.35
N PRO A 66 17.31 14.50 10.51
CA PRO A 66 17.90 13.43 11.31
C PRO A 66 17.96 12.08 10.58
N TYR A 67 17.15 11.90 9.53
CA TYR A 67 17.06 10.66 8.76
C TYR A 67 17.93 10.73 7.50
N PRO A 68 18.96 9.87 7.37
CA PRO A 68 19.78 9.77 6.16
C PRO A 68 18.98 9.54 4.87
N GLU A 69 17.88 8.79 4.96
CA GLU A 69 16.92 8.50 3.90
C GLU A 69 16.35 9.79 3.30
N VAL A 70 15.94 10.72 4.17
CA VAL A 70 15.37 12.00 3.76
C VAL A 70 16.47 12.92 3.22
N ARG A 71 17.66 12.96 3.85
CA ARG A 71 18.81 13.74 3.36
C ARG A 71 19.25 13.34 1.95
N ALA A 72 19.17 12.04 1.63
CA ALA A 72 19.49 11.52 0.30
C ALA A 72 18.52 12.01 -0.79
N ALA A 73 17.24 12.12 -0.43
CA ALA A 73 16.14 12.28 -1.37
C ALA A 73 15.52 13.69 -1.43
N VAL A 74 15.80 14.57 -0.46
CA VAL A 74 15.14 15.88 -0.32
C VAL A 74 16.17 16.98 -0.06
N ARG A 75 16.09 18.08 -0.83
CA ARG A 75 16.96 19.25 -0.63
C ARG A 75 16.56 20.06 0.61
N ASN A 76 17.55 20.61 1.31
CA ASN A 76 17.41 21.42 2.52
C ASN A 76 17.19 22.93 2.25
N TYR A 77 16.76 23.30 1.04
CA TYR A 77 16.37 24.66 0.67
C TYR A 77 15.06 24.66 -0.14
N ASP A 78 14.49 25.84 -0.33
CA ASP A 78 13.28 26.08 -1.13
C ASP A 78 13.56 27.10 -2.23
N GLU A 79 12.91 26.92 -3.38
CA GLU A 79 12.95 27.84 -4.52
C GLU A 79 11.56 28.47 -4.72
N ASP A 80 11.49 29.80 -4.80
CA ASP A 80 10.23 30.53 -4.97
C ASP A 80 9.72 30.48 -6.42
N VAL A 81 9.26 29.31 -6.85
CA VAL A 81 8.67 29.04 -8.17
C VAL A 81 7.16 28.79 -8.08
N PRO A 82 6.37 29.16 -9.12
CA PRO A 82 4.91 29.01 -9.09
C PRO A 82 4.51 27.53 -9.16
N ALA A 83 3.61 27.10 -8.28
CA ALA A 83 3.06 25.73 -8.27
C ALA A 83 1.63 25.65 -8.81
N ASN A 84 0.81 26.65 -8.53
CA ASN A 84 -0.61 26.70 -8.90
C ASN A 84 -0.77 27.40 -10.26
N THR A 85 -0.67 26.65 -11.35
CA THR A 85 -0.71 27.18 -12.72
C THR A 85 -1.75 26.44 -13.56
N ILE A 86 -2.34 27.10 -14.57
CA ILE A 86 -3.29 26.45 -15.47
C ILE A 86 -2.64 25.23 -16.16
N ARG A 87 -1.36 25.36 -16.56
CA ARG A 87 -0.55 24.28 -17.10
C ARG A 87 -0.54 23.04 -16.19
N ALA A 88 -0.30 23.21 -14.89
CA ALA A 88 -0.28 22.08 -13.96
C ALA A 88 -1.67 21.44 -13.81
N TRP A 89 -2.74 22.24 -13.75
CA TRP A 89 -4.12 21.73 -13.66
C TRP A 89 -4.57 21.00 -14.93
N THR A 90 -4.26 21.52 -16.12
CA THR A 90 -4.65 20.89 -17.38
C THR A 90 -3.93 19.56 -17.58
N ILE A 91 -2.61 19.52 -17.35
CA ILE A 91 -1.82 18.29 -17.44
C ILE A 91 -2.26 17.29 -16.35
N GLY A 92 -2.49 17.76 -15.12
CA GLY A 92 -2.96 16.96 -14.00
C GLY A 92 -4.31 16.29 -14.27
N LEU A 93 -5.31 17.05 -14.73
CA LEU A 93 -6.64 16.51 -15.07
C LEU A 93 -6.59 15.59 -16.29
N MET A 94 -5.71 15.87 -17.27
CA MET A 94 -5.51 14.97 -18.42
C MET A 94 -5.00 13.60 -17.96
N PHE A 95 -3.94 13.55 -17.14
CA PHE A 95 -3.43 12.27 -16.62
C PHE A 95 -4.42 11.59 -15.66
N ALA A 96 -5.14 12.35 -14.84
CA ALA A 96 -6.23 11.81 -14.02
C ALA A 96 -7.32 11.13 -14.88
N THR A 97 -7.67 11.73 -16.03
CA THR A 97 -8.64 11.15 -16.96
C THR A 97 -8.10 9.88 -17.60
N LEU A 98 -6.91 9.94 -18.22
CA LEU A 98 -6.33 8.81 -18.95
C LEU A 98 -6.01 7.64 -18.01
N GLY A 99 -5.35 7.92 -16.89
CA GLY A 99 -4.94 6.90 -15.93
C GLY A 99 -6.12 6.21 -15.27
N SER A 100 -7.11 6.97 -14.78
CA SER A 100 -8.31 6.36 -14.18
C SER A 100 -9.17 5.61 -15.20
N ALA A 101 -9.27 6.10 -16.45
CA ALA A 101 -10.02 5.39 -17.49
C ALA A 101 -9.37 4.06 -17.88
N LEU A 102 -8.05 4.06 -18.10
CA LEU A 102 -7.31 2.86 -18.47
C LEU A 102 -7.30 1.83 -17.33
N ASN A 103 -7.04 2.25 -16.09
CA ASN A 103 -7.05 1.34 -14.94
C ASN A 103 -8.45 0.75 -14.69
N MET A 104 -9.52 1.52 -14.88
CA MET A 104 -10.89 1.00 -14.79
C MET A 104 -11.19 -0.02 -15.89
N LEU A 105 -10.75 0.23 -17.13
CA LEU A 105 -10.94 -0.72 -18.22
C LEU A 105 -10.14 -2.01 -18.00
N PHE A 106 -8.88 -1.88 -17.57
CA PHE A 106 -7.99 -3.02 -17.36
C PHE A 106 -8.34 -3.85 -16.13
N SER A 107 -9.01 -3.29 -15.12
CA SER A 107 -9.48 -4.07 -13.97
C SER A 107 -10.57 -5.08 -14.33
N MET A 108 -11.33 -4.83 -15.40
CA MET A 108 -12.37 -5.74 -15.91
C MET A 108 -11.79 -6.90 -16.75
N ARG A 109 -10.50 -6.84 -17.14
CA ARG A 109 -9.85 -7.86 -17.97
C ARG A 109 -9.10 -8.90 -17.12
N LYS A 110 -8.97 -10.12 -17.63
CA LYS A 110 -8.10 -11.17 -17.10
C LYS A 110 -6.93 -11.45 -18.07
N PRO A 111 -5.66 -11.38 -17.63
CA PRO A 111 -5.18 -10.83 -16.35
C PRO A 111 -5.40 -9.31 -16.26
N SER A 112 -5.55 -8.80 -15.03
CA SER A 112 -5.71 -7.37 -14.76
C SER A 112 -4.37 -6.63 -14.84
N ILE A 113 -4.37 -5.41 -15.36
CA ILE A 113 -3.17 -4.57 -15.48
C ILE A 113 -3.38 -3.26 -14.71
N ILE A 114 -2.36 -2.82 -13.97
CA ILE A 114 -2.38 -1.57 -13.22
C ILE A 114 -1.28 -0.65 -13.76
N ILE A 115 -1.69 0.51 -14.27
CA ILE A 115 -0.78 1.61 -14.61
C ILE A 115 -0.47 2.39 -13.33
N THR A 116 0.82 2.47 -12.99
CA THR A 116 1.30 3.20 -11.81
C THR A 116 1.55 4.68 -12.11
N THR A 117 1.64 5.50 -11.07
CA THR A 117 1.81 6.96 -11.20
C THR A 117 3.20 7.37 -11.66
N TYR A 118 4.20 6.49 -11.56
CA TYR A 118 5.54 6.75 -12.08
C TYR A 118 5.55 6.98 -13.60
N VAL A 119 4.63 6.34 -14.34
CA VAL A 119 4.46 6.58 -15.78
C VAL A 119 4.00 8.02 -16.02
N ALA A 120 3.04 8.51 -15.23
CA ALA A 120 2.59 9.90 -15.33
C ALA A 120 3.71 10.88 -14.93
N GLN A 121 4.50 10.58 -13.90
CA GLN A 121 5.67 11.39 -13.52
C GLN A 121 6.70 11.48 -14.66
N LEU A 122 7.00 10.37 -15.34
CA LEU A 122 7.93 10.39 -16.47
C LEU A 122 7.35 11.17 -17.68
N LEU A 123 6.11 10.88 -18.07
CA LEU A 123 5.49 11.43 -19.28
C LEU A 123 5.08 12.91 -19.14
N CYS A 124 4.75 13.38 -17.94
CA CYS A 124 4.35 14.78 -17.77
C CYS A 124 5.53 15.75 -17.90
N HIS A 125 6.77 15.30 -17.68
CA HIS A 125 7.95 16.16 -17.85
C HIS A 125 8.16 16.67 -19.30
N PRO A 126 8.23 15.82 -20.35
CA PRO A 126 8.34 16.29 -21.73
C PRO A 126 7.10 17.08 -22.18
N ILE A 127 5.90 16.73 -21.69
CA ILE A 127 4.66 17.47 -22.00
C ILE A 127 4.71 18.88 -21.39
N GLY A 128 5.21 19.02 -20.16
CA GLY A 128 5.39 20.32 -19.49
C GLY A 128 6.43 21.20 -20.18
N LEU A 129 7.54 20.61 -20.64
CA LEU A 129 8.53 21.31 -21.47
C LEU A 129 7.94 21.77 -22.80
N LEU A 130 7.19 20.88 -23.49
CA LEU A 130 6.52 21.23 -24.74
C LEU A 130 5.51 22.37 -24.54
N TRP A 131 4.70 22.33 -23.48
CA TRP A 131 3.77 23.41 -23.14
C TRP A 131 4.49 24.74 -22.94
N THR A 132 5.66 24.72 -22.30
CA THR A 132 6.49 25.92 -22.07
C THR A 132 6.95 26.55 -23.39
N VAL A 133 7.24 25.73 -24.41
CA VAL A 133 7.69 26.20 -25.73
C VAL A 133 6.51 26.66 -26.60
N VAL A 134 5.38 25.97 -26.52
CA VAL A 134 4.23 26.18 -27.43
C VAL A 134 3.28 27.28 -26.97
N MET A 135 3.02 27.39 -25.66
CA MET A 135 1.96 28.27 -25.15
C MET A 135 2.47 29.70 -24.89
N PRO A 136 1.67 30.72 -25.26
CA PRO A 136 2.08 32.12 -25.09
C PRO A 136 2.10 32.53 -23.61
N ASN A 137 3.16 33.22 -23.22
CA ASN A 137 3.23 33.92 -21.93
C ASN A 137 2.39 35.21 -22.01
N ARG A 138 1.09 35.08 -21.78
CA ARG A 138 0.13 36.19 -21.74
C ARG A 138 -0.66 36.15 -20.45
N GLU A 139 -0.68 37.28 -19.75
CA GLU A 139 -1.55 37.47 -18.59
C GLU A 139 -2.96 37.87 -19.05
N PHE A 140 -3.94 37.09 -18.62
CA PHE A 140 -5.35 37.35 -18.81
C PHE A 140 -5.98 37.79 -17.49
N LYS A 141 -6.93 38.73 -17.58
CA LYS A 141 -7.72 39.17 -16.44
C LYS A 141 -9.18 38.90 -16.73
N THR A 142 -9.73 37.85 -16.13
CA THR A 142 -11.15 37.50 -16.25
C THR A 142 -11.79 37.56 -14.88
N LEU A 143 -12.92 38.28 -14.74
CA LEU A 143 -13.68 38.36 -13.48
C LEU A 143 -12.83 38.76 -12.25
N GLY A 144 -11.84 39.65 -12.44
CA GLY A 144 -10.96 40.12 -11.37
C GLY A 144 -9.78 39.20 -11.02
N LEU A 145 -9.75 37.96 -11.52
CA LEU A 145 -8.64 37.02 -11.35
C LEU A 145 -7.60 37.22 -12.47
N ARG A 146 -6.33 37.37 -12.09
CA ARG A 146 -5.19 37.38 -13.02
C ARG A 146 -4.68 35.96 -13.17
N TRP A 147 -4.59 35.48 -14.41
CA TRP A 147 -4.06 34.15 -14.71
C TRP A 147 -3.18 34.18 -15.96
N ASN A 148 -2.22 33.27 -16.03
CA ASN A 148 -1.26 33.17 -17.11
C ASN A 148 -1.18 31.72 -17.58
N LEU A 149 -1.18 31.51 -18.90
CA LEU A 149 -1.07 30.18 -19.52
C LEU A 149 0.36 29.61 -19.44
N ASN A 150 1.36 30.47 -19.36
CA ASN A 150 2.77 30.10 -19.27
C ASN A 150 3.52 31.08 -18.35
N PRO A 151 3.37 30.94 -17.02
CA PRO A 151 3.94 31.88 -16.04
C PRO A 151 5.46 31.79 -15.89
N GLY A 152 6.11 30.80 -16.52
CA GLY A 152 7.55 30.61 -16.46
C GLY A 152 7.98 29.22 -16.95
N PRO A 153 9.29 28.90 -16.88
CA PRO A 153 9.81 27.58 -17.21
C PRO A 153 9.10 26.47 -16.43
N TRP A 154 8.98 25.29 -17.04
CA TRP A 154 8.45 24.10 -16.37
C TRP A 154 9.29 23.80 -15.12
N ASN A 155 8.65 23.77 -13.96
CA ASN A 155 9.35 23.63 -12.69
C ASN A 155 8.91 22.40 -11.90
N MET A 156 9.66 22.13 -10.84
CA MET A 156 9.48 20.94 -10.01
C MET A 156 8.19 20.96 -9.18
N LYS A 157 7.69 22.15 -8.80
CA LYS A 157 6.46 22.29 -7.99
C LYS A 157 5.20 22.04 -8.82
N GLU A 158 5.15 22.52 -10.06
CA GLU A 158 4.09 22.17 -11.01
C GLU A 158 4.08 20.67 -11.30
N HIS A 159 5.27 20.10 -11.54
CA HIS A 159 5.44 18.68 -11.76
C HIS A 159 4.93 17.85 -10.55
N CYS A 160 5.31 18.25 -9.34
CA CYS A 160 4.83 17.62 -8.11
C CYS A 160 3.29 17.67 -7.99
N LEU A 161 2.66 18.80 -8.34
CA LEU A 161 1.19 18.93 -8.29
C LEU A 161 0.50 17.94 -9.23
N VAL A 162 1.00 17.78 -10.47
CA VAL A 162 0.47 16.81 -11.46
C VAL A 162 0.54 15.38 -10.91
N VAL A 163 1.67 15.00 -10.31
CA VAL A 163 1.85 13.65 -9.75
C VAL A 163 0.95 13.40 -8.54
N ILE A 164 0.74 14.41 -7.67
CA ILE A 164 -0.23 14.30 -6.57
C ILE A 164 -1.65 14.04 -7.11
N MET A 165 -2.05 14.73 -8.18
CA MET A 165 -3.35 14.49 -8.82
C MET A 165 -3.43 13.08 -9.40
N ALA A 166 -2.36 12.57 -10.00
CA ALA A 166 -2.28 11.18 -10.47
C ALA A 166 -2.36 10.16 -9.32
N ASN A 167 -1.65 10.40 -8.21
CA ASN A 167 -1.63 9.51 -7.04
C ASN A 167 -3.04 9.29 -6.47
N VAL A 168 -3.77 10.39 -6.25
CA VAL A 168 -5.12 10.33 -5.69
C VAL A 168 -6.13 9.66 -6.63
N THR A 169 -5.90 9.73 -7.95
CA THR A 169 -6.89 9.31 -8.95
C THR A 169 -6.74 7.85 -9.37
N PHE A 170 -5.51 7.37 -9.56
CA PHE A 170 -5.25 6.01 -10.04
C PHE A 170 -4.00 5.37 -9.45
N GLY A 171 -3.35 5.99 -8.45
CA GLY A 171 -2.13 5.46 -7.84
C GLY A 171 -2.26 4.07 -7.20
N ASN A 172 -3.47 3.73 -6.75
CA ASN A 172 -3.82 2.40 -6.22
C ASN A 172 -4.64 1.55 -7.22
N GLY A 173 -4.61 1.86 -8.52
CA GLY A 173 -5.41 1.18 -9.53
C GLY A 173 -6.82 1.77 -9.69
N ASN A 174 -7.83 0.92 -9.84
CA ASN A 174 -9.24 1.33 -9.86
C ASN A 174 -9.79 1.49 -8.43
N SER A 175 -10.86 2.26 -8.28
CA SER A 175 -11.51 2.43 -6.97
C SER A 175 -12.28 1.17 -6.60
N TYR A 176 -12.07 0.61 -5.40
CA TYR A 176 -12.83 -0.56 -4.92
C TYR A 176 -14.35 -0.37 -4.97
N ALA A 177 -14.84 0.87 -4.87
CA ALA A 177 -16.25 1.17 -5.03
C ALA A 177 -16.80 0.74 -6.42
N THR A 178 -15.96 0.72 -7.46
CA THR A 178 -16.35 0.23 -8.79
C THR A 178 -16.57 -1.27 -8.81
N ASP A 179 -15.81 -2.02 -8.01
CA ASP A 179 -15.96 -3.48 -7.91
C ASP A 179 -17.28 -3.83 -7.19
N ILE A 180 -17.68 -3.04 -6.19
CA ILE A 180 -19.01 -3.12 -5.56
C ILE A 180 -20.11 -2.86 -6.60
N LEU A 181 -19.97 -1.82 -7.42
CA LEU A 181 -20.94 -1.48 -8.46
C LEU A 181 -21.05 -2.56 -9.54
N LEU A 182 -19.93 -3.07 -10.04
CA LEU A 182 -19.92 -4.17 -11.00
C LEU A 182 -20.56 -5.43 -10.42
N ALA A 183 -20.25 -5.75 -9.16
CA ALA A 183 -20.87 -6.90 -8.50
C ALA A 183 -22.38 -6.72 -8.32
N GLN A 184 -22.80 -5.51 -7.94
CA GLN A 184 -24.20 -5.13 -7.83
C GLN A 184 -24.96 -5.28 -9.16
N MET A 185 -24.41 -4.77 -10.26
CA MET A 185 -25.08 -4.79 -11.55
C MET A 185 -25.07 -6.17 -12.20
N LYS A 186 -23.95 -6.91 -12.16
CA LYS A 186 -23.80 -8.17 -12.91
C LYS A 186 -24.11 -9.44 -12.13
N TYR A 187 -23.84 -9.48 -10.83
CA TYR A 187 -24.09 -10.70 -10.04
C TYR A 187 -25.38 -10.60 -9.20
N TYR A 188 -25.70 -9.39 -8.70
CA TYR A 188 -26.95 -9.14 -7.97
C TYR A 188 -28.10 -8.64 -8.85
N ASN A 189 -27.84 -8.32 -10.14
CA ASN A 189 -28.84 -7.78 -11.08
C ASN A 189 -29.59 -6.54 -10.53
N GLN A 190 -28.86 -5.66 -9.84
CA GLN A 190 -29.39 -4.42 -9.27
C GLN A 190 -28.82 -3.20 -9.99
N GLU A 191 -29.69 -2.43 -10.64
CA GLU A 191 -29.31 -1.20 -11.35
C GLU A 191 -30.07 0.00 -10.77
N TRP A 192 -29.35 0.88 -10.04
CA TRP A 192 -29.93 2.05 -9.37
C TRP A 192 -29.57 3.39 -10.05
N GLY A 193 -29.08 3.32 -11.29
CA GLY A 193 -28.77 4.47 -12.12
C GLY A 193 -27.48 5.22 -11.75
N TRP A 194 -27.16 6.25 -12.54
CA TRP A 194 -25.92 7.02 -12.45
C TRP A 194 -25.76 7.80 -11.13
N GLY A 195 -26.88 8.27 -10.57
CA GLY A 195 -26.87 9.02 -9.31
C GLY A 195 -26.26 8.21 -8.16
N TRP A 196 -26.71 6.97 -7.99
CA TRP A 196 -26.14 6.04 -7.00
C TRP A 196 -24.67 5.75 -7.26
N GLN A 197 -24.32 5.42 -8.51
CA GLN A 197 -22.95 5.04 -8.89
C GLN A 197 -21.95 6.17 -8.60
N ILE A 198 -22.24 7.40 -9.03
CA ILE A 198 -21.34 8.54 -8.79
C ILE A 198 -21.25 8.85 -7.30
N LEU A 199 -22.39 8.90 -6.61
CA LEU A 199 -22.40 9.20 -5.17
C LEU A 199 -21.57 8.17 -4.40
N LEU A 200 -21.76 6.87 -4.66
CA LEU A 200 -21.05 5.81 -3.97
C LEU A 200 -19.52 5.90 -4.15
N VAL A 201 -19.05 6.11 -5.40
CA VAL A 201 -17.61 6.19 -5.68
C VAL A 201 -16.98 7.44 -5.08
N VAL A 202 -17.67 8.58 -5.16
CA VAL A 202 -17.21 9.85 -4.59
C VAL A 202 -17.15 9.76 -3.06
N THR A 203 -18.22 9.28 -2.40
CA THR A 203 -18.28 9.26 -0.94
C THR A 203 -17.26 8.30 -0.34
N ILE A 204 -17.15 7.07 -0.86
CA ILE A 204 -16.18 6.09 -0.37
C ILE A 204 -14.75 6.62 -0.51
N SER A 205 -14.42 7.24 -1.64
CA SER A 205 -13.06 7.77 -1.88
C SER A 205 -12.75 8.98 -1.00
N MET A 206 -13.72 9.86 -0.77
CA MET A 206 -13.51 11.14 -0.06
C MET A 206 -13.70 11.06 1.46
N CYS A 207 -14.38 10.04 2.00
CA CYS A 207 -14.53 9.84 3.45
C CYS A 207 -13.17 9.88 4.17
N GLY A 208 -12.12 9.36 3.53
CA GLY A 208 -10.75 9.36 4.05
C GLY A 208 -10.08 10.72 4.19
N PHE A 209 -10.42 11.67 3.32
CA PHE A 209 -9.70 12.95 3.22
C PHE A 209 -9.98 13.86 4.41
N GLY A 210 -11.20 13.79 4.95
CA GLY A 210 -11.57 14.47 6.18
C GLY A 210 -10.74 14.00 7.38
N MET A 211 -10.58 12.69 7.52
CA MET A 211 -9.75 12.09 8.58
C MET A 211 -8.27 12.44 8.42
N ALA A 212 -7.75 12.47 7.19
CA ALA A 212 -6.36 12.83 6.91
C ALA A 212 -5.98 14.21 7.47
N GLY A 213 -6.85 15.20 7.26
CA GLY A 213 -6.66 16.53 7.84
C GLY A 213 -6.59 16.56 9.36
N MET A 214 -7.37 15.71 10.03
CA MET A 214 -7.40 15.64 11.49
C MET A 214 -6.10 15.09 12.08
N PHE A 215 -5.48 14.12 11.39
CA PHE A 215 -4.26 13.45 11.86
C PHE A 215 -2.97 13.97 11.22
N ARG A 216 -3.03 14.94 10.31
CA ARG A 216 -1.87 15.58 9.65
C ARG A 216 -0.74 15.94 10.61
N ARG A 217 -1.05 16.50 11.78
CA ARG A 217 -0.04 16.92 12.76
C ARG A 217 0.80 15.78 13.33
N ILE A 218 0.26 14.57 13.33
CA ILE A 218 0.94 13.38 13.85
C ILE A 218 1.58 12.59 12.71
N LEU A 219 0.91 12.53 11.56
CA LEU A 219 1.32 11.68 10.43
C LEU A 219 2.20 12.39 9.40
N VAL A 220 2.15 13.71 9.28
CA VAL A 220 2.85 14.47 8.23
C VAL A 220 3.92 15.39 8.83
N ASP A 221 3.56 16.19 9.83
CA ASP A 221 4.46 17.21 10.37
C ASP A 221 5.75 16.63 11.03
N PRO A 222 5.72 15.51 11.79
CA PRO A 222 6.92 14.98 12.46
C PRO A 222 7.96 14.41 11.48
N ALA A 223 9.25 14.59 11.79
CA ALA A 223 10.35 14.04 10.99
C ALA A 223 10.34 12.51 10.94
N ALA A 224 9.96 11.85 12.05
CA ALA A 224 9.91 10.40 12.18
C ALA A 224 8.96 9.72 11.18
N MET A 225 7.95 10.45 10.71
CA MET A 225 7.08 9.99 9.62
C MET A 225 7.74 10.37 8.30
N MET A 226 8.65 9.51 7.83
CA MET A 226 9.43 9.74 6.62
C MET A 226 8.63 9.57 5.33
N TRP A 227 7.62 8.69 5.33
CA TRP A 227 6.89 8.21 4.14
C TRP A 227 7.84 7.75 3.03
N PRO A 228 8.56 6.62 3.22
CA PRO A 228 9.64 6.22 2.33
C PRO A 228 9.26 6.13 0.85
N SER A 229 8.03 5.71 0.50
CA SER A 229 7.54 5.68 -0.89
C SER A 229 7.59 7.04 -1.59
N THR A 230 7.34 8.13 -0.85
CA THR A 230 7.40 9.50 -1.41
C THR A 230 8.82 9.91 -1.80
N LEU A 231 9.85 9.31 -1.18
CA LEU A 231 11.25 9.64 -1.42
C LEU A 231 11.73 9.20 -2.81
N ILE A 232 11.10 8.18 -3.40
CA ILE A 232 11.31 7.85 -4.82
C ILE A 232 10.85 9.01 -5.69
N ASN A 233 9.62 9.48 -5.49
CA ASN A 233 9.05 10.55 -6.29
C ASN A 233 9.92 11.81 -6.18
N THR A 234 10.35 12.20 -4.97
CA THR A 234 11.24 13.35 -4.78
C THR A 234 12.59 13.17 -5.48
N SER A 235 13.21 12.00 -5.35
CA SER A 235 14.48 11.69 -6.01
C SER A 235 14.37 11.73 -7.54
N LEU A 236 13.27 11.21 -8.09
CA LEU A 236 13.01 11.22 -9.53
C LEU A 236 12.69 12.62 -10.04
N PHE A 237 11.97 13.47 -9.29
CA PHE A 237 11.79 14.88 -9.65
C PHE A 237 13.13 15.59 -9.81
N TYR A 238 14.05 15.39 -8.86
CA TYR A 238 15.38 15.96 -8.95
C TYR A 238 16.16 15.39 -10.13
N ALA A 239 16.12 14.09 -10.39
CA ALA A 239 16.85 13.51 -11.52
C ALA A 239 16.33 13.97 -12.89
N LEU A 240 15.02 14.28 -13.02
CA LEU A 240 14.44 14.77 -14.28
C LEU A 240 14.72 16.26 -14.52
N HIS A 241 14.78 17.08 -13.46
CA HIS A 241 15.01 18.52 -13.57
C HIS A 241 16.47 18.94 -13.41
N ASP A 242 17.31 18.11 -12.78
CA ASP A 242 18.74 18.37 -12.54
C ASP A 242 19.62 17.34 -13.28
N HIS A 243 20.42 17.84 -14.22
CA HIS A 243 21.34 17.05 -15.03
C HIS A 243 22.82 17.25 -14.62
N ALA A 244 23.08 17.80 -13.43
CA ALA A 244 24.43 17.94 -12.90
C ALA A 244 25.16 16.59 -12.78
N PRO A 245 26.49 16.55 -13.00
CA PRO A 245 27.29 15.35 -12.77
C PRO A 245 27.34 15.00 -11.28
N SER A 246 27.48 13.72 -10.97
CA SER A 246 27.66 13.25 -9.59
C SER A 246 29.11 13.45 -9.15
N ASP A 247 29.32 13.91 -7.91
CA ASP A 247 30.64 14.06 -7.31
C ASP A 247 31.22 12.69 -6.89
N PRO A 248 32.31 12.20 -7.53
CA PRO A 248 32.89 10.88 -7.22
C PRO A 248 33.35 10.72 -5.77
N SER A 249 33.69 11.82 -5.08
CA SER A 249 34.13 11.79 -3.68
C SER A 249 33.01 11.38 -2.74
N ARG A 250 31.76 11.73 -3.09
CA ARG A 250 30.55 11.44 -2.30
C ARG A 250 29.84 10.16 -2.71
N THR A 251 30.20 9.57 -3.84
CA THR A 251 29.52 8.41 -4.47
C THR A 251 30.40 7.17 -4.58
N ASN A 252 31.43 7.05 -3.75
CA ASN A 252 32.36 5.90 -3.76
C ASN A 252 33.03 5.69 -5.14
N GLY A 253 33.41 6.78 -5.82
CA GLY A 253 34.13 6.75 -7.11
C GLY A 253 33.24 6.78 -8.36
N TRP A 254 31.92 6.86 -8.23
CA TRP A 254 30.99 6.85 -9.36
C TRP A 254 30.69 8.26 -9.89
N SER A 255 30.99 8.52 -11.16
CA SER A 255 30.79 9.83 -11.82
C SER A 255 29.49 9.97 -12.62
N ILE A 256 28.70 8.91 -12.75
CA ILE A 256 27.47 8.91 -13.57
C ILE A 256 26.42 9.84 -12.94
N GLY A 257 25.91 10.81 -13.71
CA GLY A 257 24.84 11.70 -13.24
C GLY A 257 23.52 10.96 -12.96
N ARG A 258 22.70 11.50 -12.05
CA ARG A 258 21.41 10.91 -11.61
C ARG A 258 20.48 10.55 -12.77
N TYR A 259 20.28 11.47 -13.70
CA TYR A 259 19.44 11.27 -14.89
C TYR A 259 19.93 10.11 -15.77
N LYS A 260 21.24 10.09 -16.07
CA LYS A 260 21.85 9.05 -16.91
C LYS A 260 21.73 7.68 -16.28
N TRP A 261 21.95 7.59 -14.96
CA TRP A 261 21.78 6.35 -14.21
C TRP A 261 20.33 5.84 -14.32
N PHE A 262 19.35 6.70 -14.07
CA PHE A 262 17.93 6.36 -14.20
C PHE A 262 17.59 5.82 -15.60
N MET A 263 18.03 6.49 -16.67
CA MET A 263 17.76 6.07 -18.05
C MET A 263 18.38 4.70 -18.39
N VAL A 264 19.60 4.43 -17.92
CA VAL A 264 20.28 3.15 -18.14
C VAL A 264 19.54 2.01 -17.42
N VAL A 265 19.17 2.20 -16.15
CA VAL A 265 18.42 1.20 -15.39
C VAL A 265 17.03 0.95 -16.00
N MET A 266 16.35 2.02 -16.42
CA MET A 266 15.04 1.93 -17.10
C MET A 266 15.13 1.12 -18.40
N ALA A 267 16.10 1.43 -19.26
CA ALA A 267 16.31 0.69 -20.51
C ALA A 267 16.71 -0.77 -20.27
N GLY A 268 17.57 -1.02 -19.28
CA GLY A 268 17.96 -2.37 -18.87
C GLY A 268 16.78 -3.20 -18.35
N SER A 269 15.94 -2.62 -17.48
CA SER A 269 14.72 -3.28 -16.99
C SER A 269 13.72 -3.55 -18.10
N PHE A 270 13.51 -2.58 -19.00
CA PHE A 270 12.65 -2.74 -20.18
C PHE A 270 13.12 -3.91 -21.06
N ALA A 271 14.42 -3.98 -21.37
CA ALA A 271 15.00 -5.04 -22.19
C ALA A 271 14.96 -6.41 -21.49
N TRP A 272 15.23 -6.45 -20.18
CA TRP A 272 15.22 -7.70 -19.42
C TRP A 272 13.83 -8.29 -19.30
N TYR A 273 12.78 -7.48 -19.08
CA TYR A 273 11.43 -7.99 -18.82
C TYR A 273 10.81 -8.76 -20.00
N TRP A 274 11.29 -8.58 -21.24
CA TRP A 274 10.89 -9.43 -22.37
C TRP A 274 11.15 -10.92 -22.13
N PHE A 275 12.20 -11.25 -21.36
CA PHE A 275 12.55 -12.63 -21.04
C PHE A 275 11.51 -13.28 -20.12
N PRO A 276 11.36 -12.87 -18.85
CA PRO A 276 10.35 -13.47 -17.98
C PRO A 276 8.91 -13.18 -18.44
N GLY A 277 8.64 -12.04 -19.08
CA GLY A 277 7.29 -11.65 -19.48
C GLY A 277 6.73 -12.33 -20.72
N PHE A 278 7.59 -12.86 -21.61
CA PHE A 278 7.12 -13.48 -22.86
C PHE A 278 8.02 -14.59 -23.42
N ILE A 279 9.35 -14.42 -23.43
CA ILE A 279 10.24 -15.39 -24.10
C ILE A 279 10.45 -16.67 -23.26
N ALA A 280 10.61 -16.51 -21.95
CA ALA A 280 11.07 -17.52 -21.00
C ALA A 280 10.33 -17.37 -19.65
N PRO A 281 9.01 -17.66 -19.59
CA PRO A 281 8.17 -17.41 -18.41
C PRO A 281 8.58 -18.19 -17.15
N PHE A 282 9.26 -19.33 -17.31
CA PHE A 282 9.82 -20.07 -16.16
C PHE A 282 10.86 -19.27 -15.35
N LEU A 283 11.39 -18.17 -15.89
CA LEU A 283 12.28 -17.27 -15.14
C LEU A 283 11.51 -16.44 -14.08
N SER A 284 10.20 -16.26 -14.25
CA SER A 284 9.36 -15.60 -13.24
C SER A 284 9.27 -16.45 -11.98
N VAL A 285 9.04 -17.75 -12.11
CA VAL A 285 9.03 -18.70 -10.98
C VAL A 285 10.08 -19.78 -11.23
N PHE A 286 11.30 -19.55 -10.76
CA PHE A 286 12.44 -20.45 -10.99
C PHE A 286 12.44 -21.61 -9.98
N ALA A 287 11.46 -22.50 -10.08
CA ALA A 287 11.26 -23.62 -9.19
C ALA A 287 11.90 -24.92 -9.72
N PHE A 288 13.23 -24.93 -9.91
CA PHE A 288 13.91 -26.03 -10.62
C PHE A 288 13.70 -27.43 -10.03
N VAL A 289 13.46 -27.53 -8.72
CA VAL A 289 13.19 -28.80 -8.03
C VAL A 289 11.88 -29.42 -8.52
N THR A 290 10.88 -28.60 -8.86
CA THR A 290 9.61 -29.08 -9.43
C THR A 290 9.79 -29.69 -10.82
N TRP A 291 10.80 -29.27 -11.58
CA TRP A 291 11.09 -29.86 -12.89
C TRP A 291 11.74 -31.25 -12.79
N ILE A 292 12.41 -31.55 -11.67
CA ILE A 292 13.02 -32.87 -11.42
C ILE A 292 11.93 -33.91 -11.20
N LYS A 293 10.87 -33.58 -10.46
CA LYS A 293 9.73 -34.47 -10.22
C LYS A 293 8.39 -33.70 -10.35
N PRO A 294 7.92 -33.45 -11.58
CA PRO A 294 6.80 -32.54 -11.85
C PRO A 294 5.45 -33.03 -11.36
N GLN A 295 5.27 -34.34 -11.20
CA GLN A 295 4.01 -35.00 -10.84
C GLN A 295 4.00 -35.53 -9.39
N ASP A 296 4.82 -34.94 -8.51
CA ASP A 296 4.82 -35.27 -7.08
C ASP A 296 4.18 -34.13 -6.27
N PRO A 297 3.05 -34.37 -5.58
CA PRO A 297 2.32 -33.30 -4.89
C PRO A 297 3.13 -32.70 -3.73
N VAL A 298 3.95 -33.50 -3.03
CA VAL A 298 4.73 -33.02 -1.87
C VAL A 298 5.85 -32.09 -2.34
N ILE A 299 6.58 -32.48 -3.39
CA ILE A 299 7.66 -31.64 -3.94
C ILE A 299 7.08 -30.34 -4.51
N ASN A 300 5.96 -30.40 -5.23
CA ASN A 300 5.33 -29.21 -5.78
C ASN A 300 4.78 -28.30 -4.68
N GLN A 301 4.19 -28.83 -3.60
CA GLN A 301 3.74 -28.02 -2.47
C GLN A 301 4.90 -27.34 -1.72
N LEU A 302 6.04 -28.02 -1.55
CA LEU A 302 7.18 -27.49 -0.77
C LEU A 302 8.08 -26.55 -1.57
N PHE A 303 8.38 -26.88 -2.82
CA PHE A 303 9.35 -26.14 -3.65
C PHE A 303 8.70 -25.33 -4.77
N GLY A 304 7.40 -25.52 -5.02
CA GLY A 304 6.63 -24.71 -5.94
C GLY A 304 6.53 -23.25 -5.51
N GLY A 305 6.38 -22.36 -6.49
CA GLY A 305 6.28 -20.91 -6.27
C GLY A 305 4.95 -20.30 -6.71
N TRP A 306 4.11 -21.05 -7.44
CA TRP A 306 2.77 -20.61 -7.87
C TRP A 306 1.70 -20.93 -6.83
N THR A 307 1.68 -22.17 -6.34
CA THR A 307 0.76 -22.68 -5.31
C THR A 307 1.49 -23.33 -4.13
N GLY A 308 2.82 -23.49 -4.22
CA GLY A 308 3.68 -23.96 -3.13
C GLY A 308 4.21 -22.86 -2.19
N VAL A 309 4.92 -23.30 -1.14
CA VAL A 309 5.52 -22.42 -0.11
C VAL A 309 6.95 -21.95 -0.45
N SER A 310 7.50 -22.35 -1.59
CA SER A 310 8.78 -21.91 -2.13
C SER A 310 9.96 -21.93 -1.14
N LEU A 311 10.36 -23.13 -0.67
CA LEU A 311 11.53 -23.30 0.20
C LEU A 311 12.84 -22.76 -0.40
N ILE A 312 12.94 -22.72 -1.73
CA ILE A 312 14.05 -22.09 -2.47
C ILE A 312 13.44 -20.94 -3.30
N PRO A 313 13.35 -19.72 -2.74
CA PRO A 313 12.60 -18.63 -3.35
C PRO A 313 13.45 -17.87 -4.39
N LEU A 314 13.57 -18.47 -5.58
CA LEU A 314 14.30 -17.89 -6.71
C LEU A 314 13.34 -17.34 -7.76
N THR A 315 13.55 -16.08 -8.12
CA THR A 315 12.89 -15.41 -9.23
C THR A 315 13.86 -14.46 -9.92
N PHE A 316 13.75 -14.35 -11.24
CA PHE A 316 14.51 -13.40 -12.05
C PHE A 316 13.60 -12.32 -12.65
N ASP A 317 12.39 -12.18 -12.11
CA ASP A 317 11.37 -11.27 -12.59
C ASP A 317 11.05 -10.20 -11.54
N TRP A 318 11.23 -8.94 -11.93
CA TRP A 318 10.93 -7.80 -11.07
C TRP A 318 9.45 -7.73 -10.70
N THR A 319 8.53 -8.24 -11.53
CA THR A 319 7.11 -8.30 -11.18
C THR A 319 6.84 -9.17 -9.96
N GLN A 320 7.55 -10.29 -9.82
CA GLN A 320 7.39 -11.19 -8.68
C GLN A 320 7.97 -10.59 -7.40
N ILE A 321 8.98 -9.73 -7.53
CA ILE A 321 9.64 -9.04 -6.41
C ILE A 321 8.84 -7.83 -5.93
N ALA A 322 8.36 -6.99 -6.85
CA ALA A 322 7.78 -5.68 -6.51
C ALA A 322 6.25 -5.60 -6.70
N GLY A 323 5.64 -6.54 -7.43
CA GLY A 323 4.24 -6.44 -7.86
C GLY A 323 3.22 -6.41 -6.73
N TYR A 324 3.46 -7.13 -5.63
CA TYR A 324 2.55 -7.18 -4.48
C TYR A 324 2.92 -6.24 -3.32
N THR A 325 4.20 -5.91 -3.17
CA THR A 325 4.77 -5.27 -1.97
C THR A 325 5.46 -3.94 -2.26
N LEU A 326 5.35 -3.43 -3.49
CA LEU A 326 6.17 -2.33 -4.01
C LEU A 326 7.66 -2.67 -4.03
N SER A 327 8.47 -1.74 -4.54
CA SER A 327 9.92 -1.96 -4.60
C SER A 327 10.53 -2.15 -3.19
N PRO A 328 11.34 -3.21 -2.98
CA PRO A 328 11.98 -3.48 -1.70
C PRO A 328 13.04 -2.45 -1.31
N LEU A 329 13.57 -1.68 -2.27
CA LEU A 329 14.64 -0.70 -2.03
C LEU A 329 14.18 0.48 -1.16
N ILE A 330 12.87 0.65 -0.99
CA ILE A 330 12.26 1.75 -0.26
C ILE A 330 12.20 1.47 1.26
N PHE A 331 12.05 0.20 1.63
CA PHE A 331 11.70 -0.18 2.99
C PHE A 331 12.93 -0.17 3.91
N PRO A 332 12.80 0.34 5.15
CA PRO A 332 13.85 0.19 6.14
C PRO A 332 14.21 -1.29 6.36
N TRP A 333 15.48 -1.58 6.61
CA TRP A 333 15.97 -2.95 6.72
C TRP A 333 15.26 -3.76 7.82
N HIS A 334 14.85 -3.12 8.92
CA HIS A 334 14.16 -3.81 10.00
C HIS A 334 12.72 -4.17 9.62
N ALA A 335 12.03 -3.33 8.84
CA ALA A 335 10.69 -3.63 8.35
C ALA A 335 10.69 -4.85 7.41
N LEU A 336 11.70 -4.92 6.53
CA LEU A 336 11.98 -6.08 5.67
C LEU A 336 12.26 -7.33 6.51
N ALA A 337 13.12 -7.22 7.52
CA ALA A 337 13.46 -8.34 8.39
C ALA A 337 12.25 -8.87 9.20
N ASN A 338 11.42 -7.99 9.76
CA ASN A 338 10.21 -8.39 10.48
C ASN A 338 9.21 -9.10 9.56
N SER A 339 8.97 -8.55 8.38
CA SER A 339 8.08 -9.16 7.39
C SER A 339 8.59 -10.54 6.94
N LEU A 340 9.91 -10.67 6.71
CA LEU A 340 10.55 -11.94 6.38
C LEU A 340 10.39 -12.97 7.49
N CYS A 341 10.61 -12.58 8.76
CA CYS A 341 10.39 -13.46 9.90
C CYS A 341 8.93 -13.94 9.99
N GLY A 342 7.97 -13.05 9.72
CA GLY A 342 6.55 -13.38 9.65
C GLY A 342 6.26 -14.44 8.59
N VAL A 343 6.73 -14.22 7.37
CA VAL A 343 6.49 -15.14 6.24
C VAL A 343 7.13 -16.50 6.48
N ILE A 344 8.40 -16.54 6.90
CA ILE A 344 9.09 -17.79 7.20
C ILE A 344 8.37 -18.56 8.32
N PHE A 345 8.00 -17.88 9.40
CA PHE A 345 7.38 -18.56 10.54
C PHE A 345 5.96 -19.03 10.24
N PHE A 346 5.09 -18.16 9.73
CA PHE A 346 3.67 -18.50 9.57
C PHE A 346 3.36 -19.18 8.23
N PHE A 347 3.91 -18.67 7.12
CA PHE A 347 3.54 -19.16 5.79
C PHE A 347 4.47 -20.25 5.25
N VAL A 348 5.60 -20.50 5.91
CA VAL A 348 6.45 -21.67 5.61
C VAL A 348 6.36 -22.69 6.75
N PHE A 349 6.87 -22.39 7.95
CA PHE A 349 6.94 -23.39 9.02
C PHE A 349 5.56 -23.82 9.54
N MET A 350 4.69 -22.88 9.91
CA MET A 350 3.35 -23.19 10.40
C MET A 350 2.47 -23.79 9.29
N ALA A 351 2.55 -23.29 8.05
CA ALA A 351 1.83 -23.86 6.91
C ALA A 351 2.20 -25.32 6.66
N ILE A 352 3.50 -25.67 6.65
CA ILE A 352 3.97 -27.06 6.55
C ILE A 352 3.44 -27.88 7.73
N GLY A 353 3.55 -27.36 8.96
CA GLY A 353 3.06 -28.04 10.17
C GLY A 353 1.57 -28.36 10.12
N VAL A 354 0.73 -27.40 9.72
CA VAL A 354 -0.72 -27.56 9.58
C VAL A 354 -1.05 -28.50 8.43
N GLN A 355 -0.44 -28.32 7.25
CA GLN A 355 -0.70 -29.12 6.06
C GLN A 355 -0.45 -30.61 6.31
N TYR A 356 0.75 -30.96 6.81
CA TYR A 356 1.17 -32.35 6.95
C TYR A 356 0.70 -33.03 8.24
N SER A 357 0.20 -32.27 9.23
CA SER A 357 -0.53 -32.84 10.37
C SER A 357 -1.98 -33.18 10.05
N ASN A 358 -2.47 -32.86 8.85
CA ASN A 358 -3.86 -33.00 8.44
C ASN A 358 -4.85 -32.23 9.34
N THR A 359 -4.38 -31.13 9.95
CA THR A 359 -5.25 -30.28 10.76
C THR A 359 -6.26 -29.60 9.84
N PHE A 360 -7.54 -29.59 10.22
CA PHE A 360 -8.65 -29.08 9.40
C PHE A 360 -8.82 -29.76 8.02
N TYR A 361 -8.42 -31.03 7.90
CA TYR A 361 -8.48 -31.79 6.64
C TYR A 361 -7.64 -31.19 5.50
N SER A 362 -6.57 -30.48 5.85
CA SER A 362 -5.67 -29.78 4.92
C SER A 362 -5.06 -30.65 3.82
N LEU A 363 -4.83 -31.96 4.05
CA LEU A 363 -4.22 -32.84 3.03
C LEU A 363 -5.09 -33.05 1.78
N TYR A 364 -6.38 -32.79 1.89
CA TYR A 364 -7.36 -32.88 0.80
C TYR A 364 -7.43 -31.60 -0.04
N LEU A 365 -6.71 -30.56 0.38
CA LEU A 365 -6.74 -29.23 -0.20
C LEU A 365 -5.34 -28.83 -0.68
N PRO A 366 -5.24 -27.88 -1.63
CA PRO A 366 -3.95 -27.28 -1.96
C PRO A 366 -3.38 -26.51 -0.75
N ILE A 367 -2.05 -26.46 -0.68
CA ILE A 367 -1.36 -25.80 0.43
C ILE A 367 -1.57 -24.28 0.41
N SER A 368 -1.52 -23.65 -0.78
CA SER A 368 -1.69 -22.21 -0.97
C SER A 368 -2.58 -21.91 -2.17
N ASP A 369 -3.74 -21.31 -1.91
CA ASP A 369 -4.67 -20.73 -2.89
C ASP A 369 -5.61 -19.74 -2.20
N ASN A 370 -6.21 -18.80 -2.92
CA ASN A 370 -7.23 -17.86 -2.41
C ASN A 370 -8.68 -18.36 -2.58
N LEU A 371 -8.88 -19.56 -3.12
CA LEU A 371 -10.19 -20.18 -3.29
C LEU A 371 -10.69 -20.85 -1.99
N SER A 372 -12.01 -21.02 -1.92
CA SER A 372 -12.70 -21.84 -0.92
C SER A 372 -13.27 -23.10 -1.57
N TYR A 373 -13.33 -24.20 -0.84
CA TYR A 373 -13.67 -25.53 -1.35
C TYR A 373 -14.86 -26.15 -0.62
N ASP A 374 -15.55 -27.05 -1.31
CA ASP A 374 -16.51 -27.97 -0.72
C ASP A 374 -15.85 -29.30 -0.27
N ASN A 375 -16.64 -30.16 0.36
CA ASN A 375 -16.25 -31.49 0.85
C ASN A 375 -15.92 -32.49 -0.26
N THR A 376 -16.12 -32.14 -1.53
CA THR A 376 -15.73 -32.93 -2.70
C THR A 376 -14.41 -32.45 -3.30
N GLY A 377 -13.81 -31.38 -2.76
CA GLY A 377 -12.56 -30.80 -3.22
C GLY A 377 -12.71 -29.86 -4.41
N ASN A 378 -13.95 -29.53 -4.79
CA ASN A 378 -14.24 -28.56 -5.85
C ASN A 378 -14.37 -27.15 -5.27
N PRO A 379 -14.17 -26.09 -6.07
CA PRO A 379 -14.46 -24.73 -5.66
C PRO A 379 -15.90 -24.60 -5.14
N TYR A 380 -16.06 -23.94 -4.00
CA TYR A 380 -17.33 -23.90 -3.28
C TYR A 380 -18.42 -23.21 -4.13
N ASN A 381 -19.48 -23.94 -4.48
CA ASN A 381 -20.57 -23.40 -5.28
C ASN A 381 -21.57 -22.65 -4.40
N VAL A 382 -21.38 -21.35 -4.34
CA VAL A 382 -22.15 -20.46 -3.49
C VAL A 382 -23.64 -20.41 -3.88
N SER A 383 -23.97 -20.49 -5.16
CA SER A 383 -25.37 -20.44 -5.64
C SER A 383 -26.22 -21.61 -5.13
N ARG A 384 -25.60 -22.72 -4.69
CA ARG A 384 -26.33 -23.89 -4.14
C ARG A 384 -26.88 -23.66 -2.73
N VAL A 385 -26.35 -22.68 -2.00
CA VAL A 385 -26.74 -22.43 -0.61
C VAL A 385 -27.51 -21.12 -0.45
N LEU A 386 -27.96 -20.55 -1.57
CA LEU A 386 -28.68 -19.28 -1.60
C LEU A 386 -30.14 -19.47 -2.02
N ASN A 387 -31.03 -18.79 -1.31
CA ASN A 387 -32.40 -18.56 -1.75
C ASN A 387 -32.42 -17.59 -2.95
N LYS A 388 -33.58 -17.49 -3.62
CA LYS A 388 -33.82 -16.51 -4.70
C LYS A 388 -33.60 -15.06 -4.26
N ASP A 389 -33.76 -14.78 -2.97
CA ASP A 389 -33.54 -13.46 -2.36
C ASP A 389 -32.08 -13.26 -1.89
N TYR A 390 -31.15 -14.12 -2.31
CA TYR A 390 -29.73 -14.10 -1.92
C TYR A 390 -29.45 -14.23 -0.41
N THR A 391 -30.41 -14.76 0.36
CA THR A 391 -30.23 -15.15 1.77
C THR A 391 -29.78 -16.61 1.89
N LEU A 392 -29.18 -16.99 3.02
CA LEU A 392 -28.70 -18.36 3.24
C LEU A 392 -29.87 -19.35 3.37
N ASP A 393 -29.84 -20.41 2.56
CA ASP A 393 -30.66 -21.61 2.79
C ASP A 393 -29.88 -22.58 3.70
N ILE A 394 -30.36 -22.75 4.93
CA ILE A 394 -29.71 -23.58 5.95
C ILE A 394 -29.84 -25.07 5.61
N GLU A 395 -30.96 -25.51 5.04
CA GLU A 395 -31.16 -26.91 4.69
C GLU A 395 -30.28 -27.28 3.49
N ALA A 396 -30.25 -26.41 2.47
CA ALA A 396 -29.37 -26.59 1.33
C ALA A 396 -27.89 -26.61 1.77
N TYR A 397 -27.48 -25.70 2.66
CA TYR A 397 -26.12 -25.68 3.22
C TYR A 397 -25.75 -26.97 3.96
N LYS A 398 -26.65 -27.49 4.81
CA LYS A 398 -26.43 -28.75 5.54
C LYS A 398 -26.40 -29.97 4.62
N SER A 399 -27.18 -29.95 3.53
CA SER A 399 -27.22 -31.03 2.55
C SER A 399 -26.04 -31.01 1.57
N TYR A 400 -25.46 -29.82 1.32
CA TYR A 400 -24.36 -29.65 0.38
C TYR A 400 -23.01 -29.90 1.05
N SER A 401 -22.50 -28.93 1.82
CA SER A 401 -21.12 -28.99 2.30
C SER A 401 -20.76 -27.86 3.27
N PRO A 402 -19.90 -28.11 4.28
CA PRO A 402 -19.24 -27.04 5.01
C PRO A 402 -18.16 -26.38 4.14
N LEU A 403 -17.80 -25.15 4.47
CA LEU A 403 -16.78 -24.39 3.73
C LEU A 403 -15.38 -24.81 4.20
N PHE A 404 -14.51 -25.16 3.26
CA PHE A 404 -13.09 -25.42 3.51
C PHE A 404 -12.21 -24.34 2.89
N LEU A 405 -11.12 -24.01 3.57
CA LEU A 405 -10.11 -23.05 3.16
C LEU A 405 -8.77 -23.77 2.98
N SER A 406 -7.99 -23.33 1.98
CA SER A 406 -6.60 -23.77 1.83
C SER A 406 -5.78 -23.43 3.09
N THR A 407 -4.69 -24.16 3.33
CA THR A 407 -3.91 -24.02 4.58
C THR A 407 -3.36 -22.62 4.77
N VAL A 408 -2.73 -22.06 3.73
CA VAL A 408 -2.20 -20.69 3.78
C VAL A 408 -3.32 -19.67 3.94
N PHE A 409 -4.48 -19.86 3.31
CA PHE A 409 -5.59 -18.91 3.44
C PHE A 409 -6.21 -18.93 4.85
N ALA A 410 -6.37 -20.11 5.45
CA ALA A 410 -6.83 -20.25 6.83
C ALA A 410 -5.85 -19.58 7.83
N ILE A 411 -4.55 -19.79 7.64
CA ILE A 411 -3.50 -19.14 8.44
C ILE A 411 -3.54 -17.62 8.28
N ALA A 412 -3.74 -17.11 7.07
CA ALA A 412 -3.82 -15.67 6.80
C ALA A 412 -4.94 -14.99 7.61
N PHE A 413 -6.10 -15.65 7.80
CA PHE A 413 -7.17 -15.14 8.67
C PHE A 413 -6.74 -15.08 10.14
N GLY A 414 -6.11 -16.15 10.65
CA GLY A 414 -5.55 -16.15 12.02
C GLY A 414 -4.56 -15.02 12.24
N ILE A 415 -3.60 -14.84 11.33
CA ILE A 415 -2.61 -13.76 11.39
C ILE A 415 -3.27 -12.39 11.32
N SER A 416 -4.33 -12.23 10.51
CA SER A 416 -5.09 -10.99 10.43
C SER A 416 -5.67 -10.60 11.80
N PHE A 417 -6.23 -11.56 12.54
CA PHE A 417 -6.71 -11.34 13.92
C PHE A 417 -5.59 -10.93 14.88
N ALA A 418 -4.42 -11.59 14.82
CA ALA A 418 -3.25 -11.21 15.61
C ALA A 418 -2.73 -9.81 15.27
N THR A 419 -2.74 -9.43 13.99
CA THR A 419 -2.26 -8.14 13.52
C THR A 419 -3.04 -7.01 14.17
N ILE A 420 -4.36 -7.13 14.25
CA ILE A 420 -5.26 -6.07 14.75
C ILE A 420 -5.01 -5.83 16.24
N SER A 421 -4.97 -6.89 17.05
CA SER A 421 -4.72 -6.74 18.48
C SER A 421 -3.28 -6.28 18.75
N ALA A 422 -2.31 -6.81 17.99
CA ALA A 422 -0.92 -6.38 18.08
C ALA A 422 -0.75 -4.90 17.75
N LEU A 423 -1.44 -4.42 16.72
CA LEU A 423 -1.40 -3.04 16.29
C LEU A 423 -1.89 -2.07 17.37
N VAL A 424 -3.03 -2.37 18.01
CA VAL A 424 -3.57 -1.53 19.08
C VAL A 424 -2.60 -1.51 20.27
N VAL A 425 -2.18 -2.67 20.75
CA VAL A 425 -1.29 -2.78 21.92
C VAL A 425 0.06 -2.14 21.63
N HIS A 426 0.67 -2.41 20.48
CA HIS A 426 1.94 -1.83 20.08
C HIS A 426 1.85 -0.30 19.98
N SER A 427 0.80 0.23 19.37
CA SER A 427 0.62 1.67 19.22
C SER A 427 0.45 2.37 20.56
N VAL A 428 -0.32 1.80 21.48
CA VAL A 428 -0.50 2.35 22.83
C VAL A 428 0.80 2.31 23.63
N LEU A 429 1.55 1.21 23.57
CA LEU A 429 2.77 1.03 24.38
C LEU A 429 3.98 1.82 23.87
N TYR A 430 4.20 1.81 22.55
CA TYR A 430 5.37 2.46 21.94
C TYR A 430 5.10 3.94 21.62
N HIS A 431 3.94 4.25 21.04
CA HIS A 431 3.64 5.59 20.54
C HIS A 431 2.69 6.39 21.44
N GLY A 432 2.00 5.76 22.40
CA GLY A 432 1.02 6.41 23.28
C GLY A 432 1.51 7.68 23.98
N PRO A 433 2.68 7.69 24.63
CA PRO A 433 3.21 8.89 25.29
C PRO A 433 3.45 10.05 24.31
N LEU A 434 3.96 9.74 23.10
CA LEU A 434 4.23 10.73 22.06
C LEU A 434 2.94 11.30 21.47
N ILE A 435 1.96 10.44 21.20
CA ILE A 435 0.62 10.84 20.75
C ILE A 435 -0.03 11.76 21.79
N TRP A 436 0.03 11.39 23.06
CA TRP A 436 -0.54 12.18 24.16
C TRP A 436 0.12 13.56 24.29
N GLN A 437 1.45 13.62 24.20
CA GLN A 437 2.19 14.88 24.22
C GLN A 437 1.83 15.77 23.03
N GLN A 438 1.73 15.21 21.82
CA GLN A 438 1.38 15.98 20.62
C GLN A 438 -0.07 16.48 20.65
N MET A 439 -0.99 15.71 21.24
CA MET A 439 -2.37 16.16 21.44
C MET A 439 -2.46 17.29 22.47
N ARG A 440 -1.65 17.26 23.54
CA ARG A 440 -1.67 18.27 24.62
C ARG A 440 -0.92 19.55 24.27
N ASN A 441 0.22 19.44 23.60
CA ASN A 441 1.10 20.57 23.27
C ASN A 441 0.84 21.10 21.86
N ALA A 442 -0.42 21.42 21.57
CA ALA A 442 -0.86 21.93 20.27
C ALA A 442 -0.25 23.31 19.96
N GLY A 443 0.99 23.35 19.47
CA GLY A 443 1.68 24.58 19.05
C GLY A 443 3.21 24.58 19.20
N GLN A 444 3.79 23.67 20.00
CA GLN A 444 5.24 23.59 20.27
C GLN A 444 5.82 22.25 19.77
N VAL A 445 5.63 21.95 18.49
CA VAL A 445 6.22 20.75 17.88
C VAL A 445 7.65 21.09 17.44
N ASP A 446 8.62 20.24 17.78
CA ASP A 446 9.99 20.33 17.22
C ASP A 446 9.92 20.33 15.70
N GLN A 447 10.24 21.47 15.10
CA GLN A 447 10.15 21.67 13.65
C GLN A 447 11.44 21.18 12.99
N ASP A 448 11.32 20.09 12.23
CA ASP A 448 12.31 19.65 11.25
C ASP A 448 12.61 20.75 10.23
N ILE A 449 13.80 20.71 9.59
CA ILE A 449 14.23 21.66 8.56
C ILE A 449 13.16 21.81 7.47
N HIS A 450 12.56 20.71 7.02
CA HIS A 450 11.54 20.74 5.97
C HIS A 450 10.23 21.37 6.45
N LEU A 451 9.83 21.16 7.70
CA LEU A 451 8.64 21.81 8.27
C LEU A 451 8.88 23.32 8.47
N ARG A 452 10.11 23.71 8.87
CA ARG A 452 10.51 25.10 9.03
C ARG A 452 10.47 25.85 7.69
N LEU A 453 11.06 25.28 6.63
CA LEU A 453 10.97 25.83 5.28
C LEU A 453 9.52 25.91 4.79
N TYR A 454 8.73 24.88 5.09
CA TYR A 454 7.32 24.81 4.69
C TYR A 454 6.42 25.79 5.46
N SER A 455 6.87 26.31 6.61
CA SER A 455 6.09 27.22 7.46
C SER A 455 5.79 28.57 6.80
N LYS A 456 6.58 28.97 5.78
CA LYS A 456 6.34 30.14 4.93
C LYS A 456 4.99 30.07 4.19
N TYR A 457 4.51 28.87 3.89
CA TYR A 457 3.27 28.67 3.15
C TYR A 457 2.03 28.73 4.06
N THR A 458 0.96 29.33 3.56
CA THR A 458 -0.30 29.39 4.29
C THR A 458 -0.89 27.99 4.50
N LYS A 459 -1.05 27.61 5.77
CA LYS A 459 -1.63 26.32 6.16
C LYS A 459 -3.12 26.28 5.82
N VAL A 460 -3.64 25.07 5.60
CA VAL A 460 -5.08 24.83 5.48
C VAL A 460 -5.67 24.84 6.89
N PRO A 461 -6.69 25.66 7.17
CA PRO A 461 -7.37 25.65 8.46
C PRO A 461 -7.99 24.28 8.75
N PHE A 462 -7.97 23.86 10.02
CA PHE A 462 -8.55 22.58 10.45
C PHE A 462 -10.04 22.46 10.08
N TRP A 463 -10.79 23.57 10.13
CA TRP A 463 -12.22 23.56 9.81
C TRP A 463 -12.53 23.21 8.36
N TRP A 464 -11.60 23.38 7.40
CA TRP A 464 -11.80 22.94 6.01
C TRP A 464 -11.93 21.42 5.94
N TYR A 465 -11.05 20.70 6.64
CA TYR A 465 -11.08 19.25 6.72
C TYR A 465 -12.31 18.75 7.50
N LEU A 466 -12.68 19.43 8.58
CA LEU A 466 -13.89 19.10 9.33
C LEU A 466 -15.16 19.31 8.49
N ALA A 467 -15.25 20.43 7.76
CA ALA A 467 -16.36 20.71 6.87
C ALA A 467 -16.45 19.67 5.74
N LEU A 468 -15.31 19.30 5.14
CA LEU A 468 -15.23 18.24 4.15
C LEU A 468 -15.73 16.91 4.73
N PHE A 469 -15.22 16.51 5.90
CA PHE A 469 -15.63 15.27 6.56
C PHE A 469 -17.13 15.22 6.82
N LEU A 470 -17.69 16.26 7.46
CA LEU A 470 -19.12 16.32 7.78
C LEU A 470 -19.99 16.35 6.52
N SER A 471 -19.57 17.06 5.47
CA SER A 471 -20.30 17.09 4.20
C SER A 471 -20.36 15.72 3.53
N ILE A 472 -19.24 14.98 3.47
CA ILE A 472 -19.18 13.65 2.86
C ILE A 472 -19.90 12.61 3.71
N VAL A 473 -19.82 12.70 5.05
CA VAL A 473 -20.61 11.86 5.98
C VAL A 473 -22.11 12.08 5.75
N GLY A 474 -22.55 13.34 5.62
CA GLY A 474 -23.95 13.67 5.33
C GLY A 474 -24.43 13.12 3.98
N ILE A 475 -23.62 13.29 2.93
CA ILE A 475 -23.94 12.76 1.59
C ILE A 475 -23.96 11.22 1.60
N SER A 476 -23.02 10.58 2.30
CA SER A 476 -22.97 9.11 2.47
C SER A 476 -24.23 8.58 3.13
N LEU A 477 -24.65 9.19 4.25
CA LEU A 477 -25.88 8.80 4.95
C LEU A 477 -27.11 8.99 4.08
N ALA A 478 -27.21 10.11 3.37
CA ALA A 478 -28.31 10.35 2.44
C ALA A 478 -28.35 9.29 1.33
N ALA A 479 -27.21 8.94 0.73
CA ALA A 479 -27.13 7.89 -0.28
C ALA A 479 -27.54 6.52 0.29
N ILE A 480 -27.02 6.14 1.46
CA ILE A 480 -27.32 4.85 2.08
C ILE A 480 -28.80 4.69 2.43
N LEU A 481 -29.43 5.76 2.97
CA LEU A 481 -30.81 5.73 3.44
C LEU A 481 -31.85 5.89 2.32
N THR A 482 -31.48 6.53 1.20
CA THR A 482 -32.40 6.75 0.08
C THR A 482 -32.55 5.49 -0.78
N TYR A 483 -31.48 4.71 -0.94
CA TYR A 483 -31.49 3.50 -1.76
C TYR A 483 -31.68 2.24 -0.90
N HIS A 484 -32.20 1.16 -1.48
CA HIS A 484 -32.48 -0.11 -0.80
C HIS A 484 -31.21 -0.94 -0.50
N THR A 485 -30.28 -0.35 0.24
CA THR A 485 -28.97 -0.94 0.58
C THR A 485 -29.01 -1.95 1.72
N ALA A 486 -30.10 -1.97 2.50
CA ALA A 486 -30.21 -2.68 3.79
C ALA A 486 -29.14 -2.27 4.83
N PHE A 487 -28.43 -1.17 4.61
CA PHE A 487 -27.37 -0.71 5.51
C PHE A 487 -27.90 0.38 6.45
N PRO A 488 -28.00 0.11 7.78
CA PRO A 488 -28.61 1.05 8.70
C PRO A 488 -27.67 2.22 9.05
N TRP A 489 -28.26 3.37 9.41
CA TRP A 489 -27.52 4.58 9.77
C TRP A 489 -26.52 4.36 10.93
N TRP A 490 -26.88 3.55 11.92
CA TRP A 490 -25.99 3.24 13.04
C TRP A 490 -24.79 2.38 12.60
N GLY A 491 -25.00 1.50 11.61
CA GLY A 491 -23.95 0.67 11.03
C GLY A 491 -22.88 1.50 10.33
N PHE A 492 -23.31 2.54 9.62
CA PHE A 492 -22.41 3.52 9.03
C PHE A 492 -21.59 4.29 10.08
N ILE A 493 -22.19 4.66 11.22
CA ILE A 493 -21.45 5.30 12.32
C ILE A 493 -20.39 4.36 12.90
N VAL A 494 -20.74 3.08 13.14
CA VAL A 494 -19.78 2.06 13.63
C VAL A 494 -18.62 1.90 12.65
N CYS A 495 -18.91 1.87 11.35
CA CYS A 495 -17.91 1.83 10.29
C CYS A 495 -16.94 3.02 10.33
N MET A 496 -17.46 4.25 10.47
CA MET A 496 -16.63 5.46 10.55
C MET A 496 -15.80 5.51 11.84
N LEU A 497 -16.36 5.03 12.96
CA LEU A 497 -15.61 4.89 14.22
C LEU A 497 -14.46 3.89 14.07
N LEU A 498 -14.72 2.73 13.46
CA LEU A 498 -13.70 1.73 13.18
C LEU A 498 -12.55 2.32 12.35
N ALA A 499 -12.88 2.98 11.23
CA ALA A 499 -11.89 3.63 10.38
C ALA A 499 -11.08 4.67 11.16
N SER A 500 -11.73 5.51 11.97
CA SER A 500 -11.08 6.59 12.73
C SER A 500 -10.14 6.07 13.82
N VAL A 501 -10.53 5.02 14.56
CA VAL A 501 -9.74 4.44 15.65
C VAL A 501 -8.45 3.82 15.12
N PHE A 502 -8.54 3.07 14.02
CA PHE A 502 -7.41 2.38 13.42
C PHE A 502 -6.58 3.26 12.48
N TYR A 503 -7.12 4.42 12.07
CA TYR A 503 -6.44 5.37 11.19
C TYR A 503 -5.04 5.74 11.67
N LEU A 504 -4.93 6.15 12.95
CA LEU A 504 -3.68 6.64 13.51
C LEU A 504 -2.62 5.53 13.68
N PRO A 505 -2.93 4.38 14.33
CA PRO A 505 -2.01 3.23 14.38
C PRO A 505 -1.47 2.82 13.01
N LEU A 506 -2.35 2.69 12.02
CA LEU A 506 -1.98 2.25 10.67
C LEU A 506 -1.15 3.30 9.95
N GLY A 507 -1.52 4.57 10.08
CA GLY A 507 -0.76 5.68 9.53
C GLY A 507 0.65 5.80 10.11
N ILE A 508 0.86 5.54 11.41
CA ILE A 508 2.18 5.59 12.05
C ILE A 508 3.10 4.50 11.49
N ILE A 509 2.62 3.26 11.43
CA ILE A 509 3.42 2.14 10.90
C ILE A 509 3.77 2.39 9.44
N GLN A 510 2.79 2.75 8.61
CA GLN A 510 3.01 2.98 7.19
C GLN A 510 3.89 4.22 6.95
N GLY A 511 3.70 5.30 7.71
CA GLY A 511 4.51 6.52 7.60
C GLY A 511 5.98 6.31 8.01
N ALA A 512 6.25 5.45 9.00
CA ALA A 512 7.60 5.17 9.47
C ALA A 512 8.32 4.06 8.67
N THR A 513 7.58 3.05 8.19
CA THR A 513 8.18 1.83 7.61
C THR A 513 7.79 1.53 6.17
N ASN A 514 6.79 2.25 5.63
CA ASN A 514 6.16 2.00 4.35
C ASN A 514 5.35 0.69 4.25
N VAL A 515 5.25 -0.11 5.33
CA VAL A 515 4.42 -1.32 5.37
C VAL A 515 2.96 -0.93 5.57
N GLY A 516 2.11 -1.23 4.58
CA GLY A 516 0.67 -1.02 4.65
C GLY A 516 -0.04 -2.20 5.30
N ILE A 517 -0.83 -1.94 6.34
CA ILE A 517 -1.68 -2.93 6.99
C ILE A 517 -3.15 -2.54 6.73
N GLY A 518 -3.96 -3.49 6.26
CA GLY A 518 -5.37 -3.26 5.91
C GLY A 518 -6.36 -3.72 6.98
N LEU A 519 -7.56 -3.13 6.98
CA LEU A 519 -8.69 -3.53 7.84
C LEU A 519 -9.65 -4.52 7.17
N ASN A 520 -9.32 -5.03 5.99
CA ASN A 520 -10.22 -5.85 5.16
C ASN A 520 -10.92 -6.94 5.98
N VAL A 521 -10.13 -7.82 6.60
CA VAL A 521 -10.64 -8.96 7.37
C VAL A 521 -11.40 -8.52 8.62
N LEU A 522 -10.94 -7.50 9.35
CA LEU A 522 -11.65 -7.02 10.54
C LEU A 522 -13.03 -6.47 10.18
N SER A 523 -13.07 -5.65 9.13
CA SER A 523 -14.30 -5.01 8.68
C SER A 523 -15.33 -6.03 8.22
N GLU A 524 -14.91 -7.04 7.45
CA GLU A 524 -15.76 -8.15 7.02
C GLU A 524 -16.19 -9.02 8.20
N PHE A 525 -15.27 -9.33 9.12
CA PHE A 525 -15.58 -10.10 10.33
C PHE A 525 -16.62 -9.38 11.18
N MET A 526 -16.44 -8.10 11.50
CA MET A 526 -17.43 -7.33 12.26
C MET A 526 -18.77 -7.20 11.52
N ALA A 527 -18.72 -6.85 10.23
CA ALA A 527 -19.92 -6.70 9.41
C ALA A 527 -20.73 -8.00 9.32
N SER A 528 -20.06 -9.15 9.25
CA SER A 528 -20.72 -10.46 9.17
C SER A 528 -21.61 -10.77 10.39
N TYR A 529 -21.21 -10.33 11.59
CA TYR A 529 -22.01 -10.50 12.81
C TYR A 529 -23.13 -9.46 12.91
N MET A 530 -22.97 -8.28 12.32
CA MET A 530 -23.95 -7.20 12.39
C MET A 530 -25.03 -7.27 11.32
N PHE A 531 -24.68 -7.71 10.11
CA PHE A 531 -25.54 -7.72 8.93
C PHE A 531 -25.64 -9.10 8.30
N THR A 532 -25.79 -10.13 9.14
CA THR A 532 -25.94 -11.51 8.67
C THR A 532 -27.13 -11.63 7.73
N GLY A 533 -26.91 -12.21 6.54
CA GLY A 533 -27.92 -12.36 5.49
C GLY A 533 -28.05 -11.15 4.56
N HIS A 534 -27.30 -10.07 4.75
CA HIS A 534 -27.33 -8.88 3.91
C HIS A 534 -25.95 -8.59 3.27
N PRO A 535 -25.61 -9.24 2.14
CA PRO A 535 -24.27 -9.16 1.55
C PRO A 535 -23.88 -7.75 1.07
N LEU A 536 -24.84 -6.98 0.54
CA LEU A 536 -24.56 -5.60 0.10
C LEU A 536 -24.20 -4.69 1.27
N ALA A 537 -24.87 -4.83 2.42
CA ALA A 537 -24.55 -4.06 3.62
C ALA A 537 -23.12 -4.36 4.13
N VAL A 538 -22.67 -5.61 3.99
CA VAL A 538 -21.30 -6.04 4.35
C VAL A 538 -20.27 -5.43 3.40
N LEU A 539 -20.54 -5.43 2.09
CA LEU A 539 -19.68 -4.76 1.11
C LEU A 539 -19.57 -3.26 1.34
N LEU A 540 -20.69 -2.60 1.64
CA LEU A 540 -20.71 -1.17 1.95
C LEU A 540 -19.96 -0.87 3.25
N PHE A 541 -20.14 -1.67 4.30
CA PHE A 541 -19.39 -1.52 5.54
C PHE A 541 -17.88 -1.63 5.29
N LYS A 542 -17.43 -2.66 4.57
CA LYS A 542 -16.02 -2.84 4.20
C LYS A 542 -15.50 -1.66 3.37
N GLY A 543 -16.27 -1.22 2.37
CA GLY A 543 -15.91 -0.11 1.49
C GLY A 543 -15.70 1.18 2.29
N TYR A 544 -16.69 1.56 3.11
CA TYR A 544 -16.61 2.77 3.92
C TYR A 544 -15.57 2.70 5.04
N SER A 545 -15.21 1.53 5.56
CA SER A 545 -14.19 1.44 6.61
C SER A 545 -12.78 1.40 6.01
N THR A 546 -12.54 0.45 5.12
CA THR A 546 -11.20 0.08 4.71
C THR A 546 -10.68 1.00 3.62
N VAL A 547 -11.52 1.36 2.65
CA VAL A 547 -11.11 2.26 1.55
C VAL A 547 -10.98 3.69 2.06
N ALA A 548 -11.91 4.15 2.91
CA ALA A 548 -11.78 5.48 3.51
C ALA A 548 -10.46 5.61 4.29
N GLN A 549 -10.07 4.57 5.02
CA GLN A 549 -8.80 4.59 5.73
C GLN A 549 -7.59 4.57 4.77
N SER A 550 -7.54 3.65 3.80
CA SER A 550 -6.40 3.55 2.88
C SER A 550 -6.23 4.81 2.02
N GLN A 551 -7.33 5.39 1.54
CA GLN A 551 -7.31 6.64 0.77
C GLN A 551 -6.94 7.84 1.63
N GLY A 552 -7.40 7.90 2.87
CA GLY A 552 -6.94 8.95 3.79
C GLY A 552 -5.44 8.84 4.08
N ILE A 553 -4.91 7.63 4.28
CA ILE A 553 -3.47 7.43 4.50
C ILE A 553 -2.67 7.82 3.25
N ALA A 554 -3.12 7.45 2.05
CA ALA A 554 -2.52 7.89 0.80
C ALA A 554 -2.51 9.43 0.68
N PHE A 555 -3.61 10.08 1.09
CA PHE A 555 -3.69 11.54 1.14
C PHE A 555 -2.62 12.16 2.07
N ASN A 556 -2.36 11.59 3.25
CA ASN A 556 -1.28 12.04 4.13
C ASN A 556 0.11 11.85 3.50
N SER A 557 0.33 10.74 2.79
CA SER A 557 1.57 10.49 2.05
C SER A 557 1.83 11.60 1.02
N ASP A 558 0.81 11.98 0.25
CA ASP A 558 0.90 13.08 -0.71
C ASP A 558 1.15 14.44 -0.03
N MET A 559 0.53 14.69 1.13
CA MET A 559 0.80 15.90 1.92
C MET A 559 2.27 15.95 2.39
N LYS A 560 2.87 14.81 2.73
CA LYS A 560 4.29 14.73 3.08
C LYS A 560 5.17 14.99 1.85
N MET A 561 4.85 14.37 0.71
CA MET A 561 5.56 14.64 -0.55
C MET A 561 5.52 16.13 -0.89
N ALA A 562 4.36 16.77 -0.76
CA ALA A 562 4.21 18.20 -0.93
C ALA A 562 5.06 19.04 0.04
N GLN A 563 5.18 18.62 1.31
CA GLN A 563 6.06 19.27 2.28
C GLN A 563 7.53 19.14 1.85
N TYR A 564 7.96 17.98 1.35
CA TYR A 564 9.32 17.79 0.82
C TYR A 564 9.61 18.59 -0.44
N MET A 565 8.61 18.82 -1.28
CA MET A 565 8.71 19.60 -2.51
C MET A 565 8.33 21.08 -2.34
N LYS A 566 7.93 21.47 -1.12
CA LYS A 566 7.57 22.84 -0.73
C LYS A 566 6.44 23.41 -1.60
N VAL A 567 5.42 22.59 -1.88
CA VAL A 567 4.22 22.98 -2.63
C VAL A 567 3.15 23.49 -1.68
N SER A 568 2.53 24.64 -1.95
CA SER A 568 1.59 25.28 -1.03
C SER A 568 0.43 24.35 -0.57
N PRO A 569 0.16 24.21 0.74
CA PRO A 569 -0.86 23.30 1.28
C PRO A 569 -2.27 23.48 0.71
N ARG A 570 -2.69 24.72 0.49
CA ARG A 570 -4.05 25.04 -0.01
C ARG A 570 -4.26 24.56 -1.44
N THR A 571 -3.25 24.70 -2.29
CA THR A 571 -3.31 24.22 -3.68
C THR A 571 -3.47 22.71 -3.73
N ILE A 572 -2.73 21.98 -2.88
CA ILE A 572 -2.81 20.52 -2.78
C ILE A 572 -4.20 20.07 -2.32
N PHE A 573 -4.74 20.72 -1.29
CA PHE A 573 -6.09 20.41 -0.79
C PHE A 573 -7.13 20.46 -1.91
N PHE A 574 -7.16 21.53 -2.70
CA PHE A 574 -8.09 21.63 -3.83
C PHE A 574 -7.75 20.65 -4.96
N ALA A 575 -6.47 20.49 -5.30
CA ALA A 575 -6.05 19.59 -6.38
C ALA A 575 -6.48 18.14 -6.12
N GLN A 576 -6.29 17.63 -4.91
CA GLN A 576 -6.69 16.27 -4.54
C GLN A 576 -8.20 16.10 -4.53
N ILE A 577 -8.97 17.06 -4.00
CA ILE A 577 -10.44 16.99 -3.98
C ILE A 577 -11.01 17.01 -5.41
N VAL A 578 -10.58 17.95 -6.24
CA VAL A 578 -11.06 18.08 -7.61
C VAL A 578 -10.68 16.84 -8.42
N ALA A 579 -9.44 16.36 -8.28
CA ALA A 579 -8.97 15.16 -8.96
C ALA A 579 -9.77 13.91 -8.54
N ALA A 580 -10.05 13.73 -7.24
CA ALA A 580 -10.84 12.59 -6.75
C ALA A 580 -12.29 12.60 -7.27
N ILE A 581 -12.96 13.76 -7.26
CA ILE A 581 -14.32 13.90 -7.81
C ILE A 581 -14.30 13.61 -9.32
N TRP A 582 -13.33 14.19 -10.04
CA TRP A 582 -13.18 13.98 -11.47
C TRP A 582 -12.94 12.52 -11.84
N SER A 583 -12.01 11.85 -11.16
CA SER A 583 -11.73 10.43 -11.37
C SER A 583 -12.95 9.55 -11.07
N SER A 584 -13.73 9.88 -10.04
CA SER A 584 -14.96 9.14 -9.74
C SER A 584 -15.95 9.18 -10.90
N ILE A 585 -16.12 10.36 -11.53
CA ILE A 585 -16.98 10.52 -12.71
C ILE A 585 -16.43 9.73 -13.90
N VAL A 586 -15.11 9.81 -14.14
CA VAL A 586 -14.46 9.10 -15.25
C VAL A 586 -14.60 7.58 -15.11
N GLN A 587 -14.33 7.03 -13.92
CA GLN A 587 -14.42 5.58 -13.70
C GLN A 587 -15.85 5.07 -13.86
N VAL A 588 -16.85 5.76 -13.30
CA VAL A 588 -18.27 5.42 -13.51
C VAL A 588 -18.65 5.51 -14.99
N SER A 589 -18.15 6.52 -15.71
CA SER A 589 -18.41 6.65 -17.14
C SER A 589 -17.84 5.47 -17.94
N VAL A 590 -16.63 5.03 -17.61
CA VAL A 590 -15.99 3.87 -18.27
C VAL A 590 -16.73 2.57 -17.97
N ILE A 591 -17.21 2.36 -16.74
CA ILE A 591 -18.03 1.19 -16.40
C ILE A 591 -19.29 1.16 -17.26
N ASN A 592 -20.08 2.22 -17.25
CA ASN A 592 -21.34 2.25 -18.01
C ASN A 592 -21.09 2.13 -19.52
N TRP A 593 -20.04 2.77 -20.03
CA TRP A 593 -19.63 2.61 -21.42
C TRP A 593 -19.26 1.17 -21.75
N ALA A 594 -18.45 0.52 -20.92
CA ALA A 594 -18.01 -0.85 -21.12
C ALA A 594 -19.19 -1.84 -21.05
N LEU A 595 -20.09 -1.65 -20.08
CA LEU A 595 -21.30 -2.46 -19.93
C LEU A 595 -22.27 -2.33 -21.12
N GLY A 596 -22.32 -1.16 -21.76
CA GLY A 596 -23.19 -0.92 -22.92
C GLY A 596 -22.55 -1.19 -24.29
N SER A 597 -21.21 -1.22 -24.38
CA SER A 597 -20.50 -1.32 -25.67
C SER A 597 -19.78 -2.65 -25.87
N ILE A 598 -19.50 -3.40 -24.80
CA ILE A 598 -18.79 -4.69 -24.86
C ILE A 598 -19.82 -5.80 -24.63
N ASP A 599 -20.07 -6.58 -25.69
CA ASP A 599 -20.93 -7.76 -25.62
C ASP A 599 -20.31 -8.83 -24.69
N ASP A 600 -21.19 -9.50 -23.93
CA ASP A 600 -20.86 -10.57 -22.98
C ASP A 600 -19.80 -10.19 -21.93
N ILE A 601 -19.74 -8.92 -21.53
CA ILE A 601 -18.83 -8.48 -20.47
C ILE A 601 -19.12 -9.18 -19.13
N CYS A 602 -18.06 -9.50 -18.40
CA CYS A 602 -18.05 -10.31 -17.19
C CYS A 602 -18.48 -11.77 -17.37
N GLN A 603 -18.57 -12.28 -18.62
CA GLN A 603 -18.77 -13.70 -18.89
C GLN A 603 -17.45 -14.44 -19.12
N PRO A 604 -17.32 -15.72 -18.71
CA PRO A 604 -16.07 -16.48 -18.90
C PRO A 604 -15.64 -16.67 -20.36
N HIS A 605 -16.58 -16.59 -21.30
CA HIS A 605 -16.35 -16.84 -22.74
C HIS A 605 -16.15 -15.55 -23.56
N GLN A 606 -15.95 -14.40 -22.90
CA GLN A 606 -15.78 -13.12 -23.58
C GLN A 606 -14.48 -13.11 -24.41
N LYS A 607 -14.58 -12.77 -25.71
CA LYS A 607 -13.49 -12.90 -26.70
C LYS A 607 -12.19 -12.17 -26.34
N ASN A 608 -12.30 -11.03 -25.66
CA ASN A 608 -11.18 -10.17 -25.25
C ASN A 608 -10.78 -10.35 -23.77
N GLN A 609 -11.31 -11.40 -23.11
CA GLN A 609 -11.05 -11.75 -21.71
C GLN A 609 -11.54 -10.70 -20.69
N PHE A 610 -12.60 -9.94 -21.00
CA PHE A 610 -13.26 -9.07 -20.01
C PHE A 610 -14.16 -9.88 -19.07
N THR A 611 -13.57 -10.69 -18.19
CA THR A 611 -14.29 -11.59 -17.27
C THR A 611 -14.55 -11.00 -15.87
N CYS A 612 -14.10 -9.77 -15.59
CA CYS A 612 -14.34 -9.03 -14.34
C CYS A 612 -13.88 -9.74 -13.04
N PRO A 613 -12.59 -10.14 -12.92
CA PRO A 613 -12.10 -10.99 -11.83
C PRO A 613 -12.24 -10.35 -10.42
N ASN A 614 -12.04 -9.04 -10.29
CA ASN A 614 -12.15 -8.34 -8.99
C ASN A 614 -13.61 -8.25 -8.53
N ALA A 615 -14.55 -8.08 -9.47
CA ALA A 615 -15.98 -8.06 -9.17
C ALA A 615 -16.46 -9.44 -8.73
N GLU A 616 -16.01 -10.51 -9.40
CA GLU A 616 -16.29 -11.90 -9.01
C GLU A 616 -15.77 -12.21 -7.60
N THR A 617 -14.52 -11.81 -7.31
CA THR A 617 -13.93 -11.99 -5.97
C THR A 617 -14.70 -11.22 -4.91
N THR A 618 -15.13 -9.99 -5.22
CA THR A 618 -15.93 -9.16 -4.32
C THR A 618 -17.30 -9.80 -4.05
N PHE A 619 -17.94 -10.34 -5.08
CA PHE A 619 -19.19 -11.09 -4.96
C PHE A 619 -19.01 -12.35 -4.08
N ASN A 620 -18.02 -13.20 -4.38
CA ASN A 620 -17.76 -14.41 -3.60
C ASN A 620 -17.43 -14.08 -2.12
N SER A 621 -16.59 -13.08 -1.87
CA SER A 621 -16.26 -12.63 -0.50
C SER A 621 -17.50 -12.16 0.25
N SER A 622 -18.37 -11.38 -0.40
CA SER A 622 -19.59 -10.87 0.22
C SER A 622 -20.57 -11.96 0.63
N ILE A 623 -20.53 -13.12 -0.03
CA ILE A 623 -21.42 -14.22 0.32
C ILE A 623 -20.81 -15.07 1.44
N ILE A 624 -19.50 -15.31 1.42
CA ILE A 624 -18.79 -15.98 2.51
C ILE A 624 -18.97 -15.19 3.82
N TRP A 625 -18.68 -13.89 3.79
CA TRP A 625 -18.77 -13.07 4.99
C TRP A 625 -20.19 -12.60 5.28
N GLY A 626 -20.98 -12.25 4.28
CA GLY A 626 -22.30 -11.68 4.50
C GLY A 626 -23.42 -12.69 4.65
N VAL A 627 -23.34 -13.86 4.01
CA VAL A 627 -24.45 -14.83 4.00
C VAL A 627 -24.15 -16.05 4.85
N LEU A 628 -23.00 -16.71 4.66
CA LEU A 628 -22.57 -17.80 5.55
C LEU A 628 -22.28 -17.27 6.96
N GLY A 629 -21.60 -16.12 7.03
CA GLY A 629 -21.31 -15.40 8.27
C GLY A 629 -20.12 -15.98 9.03
N ALA A 630 -19.33 -15.11 9.68
CA ALA A 630 -18.15 -15.53 10.44
C ALA A 630 -18.46 -16.52 11.57
N GLN A 631 -19.68 -16.50 12.11
CA GLN A 631 -20.11 -17.40 13.17
C GLN A 631 -20.03 -18.88 12.76
N ARG A 632 -20.31 -19.22 11.49
CA ARG A 632 -20.27 -20.63 11.02
C ARG A 632 -18.86 -21.10 10.72
N VAL A 633 -17.97 -20.19 10.36
CA VAL A 633 -16.58 -20.50 9.97
C VAL A 633 -15.64 -20.46 11.17
N PHE A 634 -15.76 -19.44 12.03
CA PHE A 634 -14.86 -19.16 13.15
C PHE A 634 -15.55 -19.16 14.53
N GLY A 635 -16.88 -19.29 14.61
CA GLY A 635 -17.60 -19.30 15.89
C GLY A 635 -17.29 -20.51 16.76
N VAL A 636 -17.74 -20.49 18.01
CA VAL A 636 -17.48 -21.58 18.96
C VAL A 636 -18.04 -22.91 18.42
N GLY A 637 -17.19 -23.93 18.32
CA GLY A 637 -17.55 -25.25 17.78
C GLY A 637 -17.39 -25.40 16.27
N SER A 638 -17.04 -24.34 15.54
CA SER A 638 -16.72 -24.40 14.10
C SER A 638 -15.30 -24.92 13.84
N LEU A 639 -15.03 -25.30 12.58
CA LEU A 639 -13.74 -25.86 12.15
C LEU A 639 -12.57 -24.92 12.43
N TYR A 640 -12.72 -23.61 12.17
CA TYR A 640 -11.62 -22.64 12.26
C TYR A 640 -11.64 -21.81 13.56
N ALA A 641 -12.47 -22.18 14.54
CA ALA A 641 -12.53 -21.52 15.86
C ALA A 641 -11.16 -21.32 16.55
N PRO A 642 -10.19 -22.26 16.49
CA PRO A 642 -8.89 -22.08 17.14
C PRO A 642 -8.11 -20.85 16.67
N TYR A 643 -8.36 -20.35 15.45
CA TYR A 643 -7.69 -19.14 14.96
C TYR A 643 -8.10 -17.88 15.72
N LEU A 644 -9.22 -17.86 16.44
CA LEU A 644 -9.59 -16.72 17.30
C LEU A 644 -8.59 -16.49 18.45
N TRP A 645 -7.81 -17.51 18.86
CA TRP A 645 -6.75 -17.34 19.85
C TRP A 645 -5.63 -16.40 19.39
N PHE A 646 -5.50 -16.17 18.08
CA PHE A 646 -4.54 -15.21 17.55
C PHE A 646 -4.83 -13.78 18.02
N PHE A 647 -6.07 -13.41 18.37
CA PHE A 647 -6.34 -12.13 19.03
C PHE A 647 -5.56 -12.00 20.34
N LEU A 648 -5.56 -13.05 21.16
CA LEU A 648 -4.84 -13.06 22.44
C LEU A 648 -3.33 -13.07 22.22
N VAL A 649 -2.83 -13.90 21.30
CA VAL A 649 -1.40 -13.95 20.95
C VAL A 649 -0.93 -12.56 20.51
N GLY A 650 -1.66 -11.93 19.58
CA GLY A 650 -1.37 -10.60 19.09
C GLY A 650 -1.40 -9.53 20.18
N ALA A 651 -2.23 -9.67 21.21
CA ALA A 651 -2.25 -8.73 22.34
C ALA A 651 -1.06 -8.92 23.29
N ILE A 652 -0.59 -10.17 23.51
CA ILE A 652 0.44 -10.48 24.51
C ILE A 652 1.86 -10.24 23.99
N VAL A 653 2.16 -10.65 22.76
CA VAL A 653 3.55 -10.61 22.24
C VAL A 653 4.15 -9.18 22.15
N PRO A 654 3.40 -8.11 21.83
CA PRO A 654 3.93 -6.74 21.89
C PRO A 654 4.24 -6.29 23.32
N VAL A 655 3.48 -6.75 24.33
CA VAL A 655 3.75 -6.43 25.75
C VAL A 655 5.09 -7.02 26.18
N ILE A 656 5.33 -8.30 25.84
CA ILE A 656 6.57 -9.00 26.17
C ILE A 656 7.77 -8.28 25.53
N THR A 657 7.68 -7.98 24.24
CA THR A 657 8.77 -7.32 23.50
C THR A 657 8.98 -5.87 23.93
N TRP A 658 7.92 -5.15 24.28
CA TRP A 658 8.04 -3.80 24.85
C TRP A 658 8.79 -3.82 26.18
N TYR A 659 8.49 -4.77 27.07
CA TYR A 659 9.22 -4.92 28.33
C TYR A 659 10.71 -5.24 28.10
N LEU A 660 11.01 -6.16 27.17
CA LEU A 660 12.38 -6.52 26.82
C LEU A 660 13.15 -5.36 26.17
N ALA A 661 12.51 -4.59 25.29
CA ALA A 661 13.11 -3.42 24.64
C ALA A 661 13.48 -2.33 25.66
N ARG A 662 12.66 -2.13 26.71
CA ARG A 662 13.00 -1.18 27.79
C ARG A 662 14.10 -1.68 28.70
N LYS A 663 14.14 -2.99 28.98
CA LYS A 663 15.19 -3.59 29.82
C LYS A 663 16.56 -3.63 29.10
N TYR A 664 16.55 -3.84 27.78
CA TYR A 664 17.75 -3.96 26.96
C TYR A 664 17.71 -3.01 25.75
N PRO A 665 17.87 -1.68 25.95
CA PRO A 665 17.63 -0.67 24.91
C PRO A 665 18.61 -0.73 23.71
N LYS A 666 19.82 -1.27 23.89
CA LYS A 666 20.79 -1.47 22.79
C LYS A 666 20.67 -2.84 22.09
N SER A 667 19.71 -3.68 22.49
CA SER A 667 19.53 -5.03 21.93
C SER A 667 18.68 -5.03 20.65
N LEU A 668 18.67 -6.16 19.94
CA LEU A 668 17.85 -6.38 18.74
C LEU A 668 16.34 -6.22 18.99
N TRP A 669 15.89 -6.32 20.24
CA TRP A 669 14.50 -6.16 20.64
C TRP A 669 13.89 -4.80 20.27
N ARG A 670 14.70 -3.75 20.10
CA ARG A 670 14.22 -2.43 19.62
C ARG A 670 13.68 -2.45 18.19
N PHE A 671 14.13 -3.41 17.38
CA PHE A 671 13.75 -3.53 15.97
C PHE A 671 12.55 -4.44 15.75
N VAL A 672 12.08 -5.15 16.79
CA VAL A 672 10.97 -6.12 16.66
C VAL A 672 9.65 -5.36 16.65
N ASN A 673 8.87 -5.56 15.58
CA ASN A 673 7.56 -4.96 15.39
C ASN A 673 6.54 -6.05 15.03
N TRP A 674 5.80 -6.52 16.04
CA TRP A 674 4.79 -7.56 15.88
C TRP A 674 3.65 -7.23 14.91
N PRO A 675 3.10 -6.00 14.89
CA PRO A 675 2.17 -5.61 13.84
C PRO A 675 2.70 -5.84 12.42
N ILE A 676 4.01 -5.63 12.17
CA ILE A 676 4.63 -5.92 10.86
C ILE A 676 4.89 -7.42 10.68
N ILE A 677 5.30 -8.14 11.71
CA ILE A 677 5.50 -9.60 11.65
C ILE A 677 4.20 -10.31 11.27
N PHE A 678 3.07 -9.91 11.84
CA PHE A 678 1.77 -10.45 11.49
C PHE A 678 1.23 -9.80 10.20
N GLY A 679 1.18 -8.48 10.15
CA GLY A 679 0.47 -7.72 9.14
C GLY A 679 1.23 -7.42 7.85
N GLY A 680 2.55 -7.63 7.83
CA GLY A 680 3.39 -7.26 6.69
C GLY A 680 3.17 -8.11 5.45
N SER A 681 2.55 -9.28 5.59
CA SER A 681 2.31 -10.26 4.50
C SER A 681 0.83 -10.58 4.28
N LEU A 682 -0.07 -9.63 4.57
CA LEU A 682 -1.52 -9.81 4.43
C LEU A 682 -2.02 -9.97 2.98
N SER A 683 -1.18 -9.78 1.97
CA SER A 683 -1.52 -10.07 0.56
C SER A 683 -1.33 -11.55 0.19
N VAL A 684 -0.88 -12.39 1.14
CA VAL A 684 -0.79 -13.85 1.00
C VAL A 684 -2.11 -14.47 1.50
N PRO A 685 -2.90 -15.16 0.65
CA PRO A 685 -2.89 -15.21 -0.82
C PRO A 685 -3.64 -14.01 -1.47
N PRO A 686 -3.46 -13.69 -2.78
CA PRO A 686 -2.88 -14.49 -3.87
C PRO A 686 -1.35 -14.43 -4.01
N ALA A 687 -0.66 -13.54 -3.29
CA ALA A 687 0.79 -13.58 -3.26
C ALA A 687 1.28 -14.88 -2.59
N THR A 688 2.45 -15.37 -2.98
CA THR A 688 3.05 -16.56 -2.39
C THR A 688 4.26 -16.19 -1.52
N PRO A 689 4.75 -17.12 -0.68
CA PRO A 689 6.00 -16.90 0.05
C PRO A 689 7.19 -16.57 -0.85
N LEU A 690 7.20 -17.03 -2.11
CA LEU A 690 8.21 -16.63 -3.10
C LEU A 690 8.30 -15.11 -3.22
N ASN A 691 7.15 -14.45 -3.45
CA ASN A 691 7.10 -12.99 -3.66
C ASN A 691 7.72 -12.24 -2.47
N TYR A 692 7.30 -12.59 -1.26
CA TYR A 692 7.74 -11.89 -0.05
C TYR A 692 9.18 -12.22 0.36
N ILE A 693 9.63 -13.48 0.22
CA ILE A 693 10.98 -13.85 0.59
C ILE A 693 11.99 -13.26 -0.41
N SER A 694 11.72 -13.34 -1.72
CA SER A 694 12.57 -12.71 -2.73
C SER A 694 12.60 -11.18 -2.57
N TRP A 695 11.46 -10.55 -2.29
CA TRP A 695 11.37 -9.12 -1.93
C TRP A 695 12.26 -8.76 -0.74
N ALA A 696 12.17 -9.52 0.35
CA ALA A 696 12.97 -9.27 1.54
C ALA A 696 14.48 -9.49 1.30
N ILE A 697 14.87 -10.51 0.53
CA ILE A 697 16.27 -10.77 0.19
C ILE A 697 16.87 -9.59 -0.58
N VAL A 698 16.20 -9.15 -1.64
CA VAL A 698 16.66 -8.00 -2.44
C VAL A 698 16.70 -6.73 -1.58
N GLY A 699 15.67 -6.49 -0.77
CA GLY A 699 15.64 -5.34 0.13
C GLY A 699 16.76 -5.34 1.15
N LEU A 700 17.04 -6.48 1.80
CA LEU A 700 18.14 -6.60 2.76
C LEU A 700 19.51 -6.43 2.09
N PHE A 701 19.67 -6.91 0.86
CA PHE A 701 20.88 -6.70 0.09
C PHE A 701 21.15 -5.20 -0.15
N PHE A 702 20.17 -4.44 -0.62
CA PHE A 702 20.34 -3.00 -0.86
C PHE A 702 20.38 -2.18 0.44
N ASN A 703 19.42 -2.39 1.34
CA ASN A 703 19.19 -1.52 2.50
C ASN A 703 20.00 -1.90 3.75
N LYS A 704 20.60 -3.09 3.80
CA LYS A 704 21.52 -3.50 4.88
C LYS A 704 22.96 -3.63 4.38
N TRP A 705 23.20 -4.41 3.32
CA TRP A 705 24.56 -4.70 2.85
C TRP A 705 25.16 -3.55 2.03
N ILE A 706 24.50 -3.11 0.94
CA ILE A 706 24.99 -1.98 0.12
C ILE A 706 25.00 -0.70 0.94
N ARG A 707 23.92 -0.40 1.68
CA ARG A 707 23.87 0.78 2.56
C ARG A 707 25.00 0.80 3.59
N GLY A 708 25.37 -0.35 4.15
CA GLY A 708 26.43 -0.47 5.15
C GLY A 708 27.83 -0.28 4.57
N ARG A 709 28.11 -0.83 3.37
CA ARG A 709 29.45 -0.83 2.77
C ARG A 709 29.70 0.31 1.78
N TYR A 710 28.68 0.70 1.02
CA TYR A 710 28.73 1.68 -0.08
C TYR A 710 27.66 2.77 0.13
N ARG A 711 27.71 3.42 1.30
CA ARG A 711 26.70 4.39 1.73
C ARG A 711 26.53 5.57 0.76
N GLY A 712 27.62 6.08 0.17
CA GLY A 712 27.58 7.17 -0.80
C GLY A 712 26.82 6.79 -2.07
N TRP A 713 27.07 5.59 -2.61
CA TRP A 713 26.30 5.04 -3.73
C TRP A 713 24.82 4.89 -3.38
N TRP A 714 24.52 4.33 -2.20
CA TRP A 714 23.14 4.10 -1.75
C TRP A 714 22.36 5.43 -1.64
N MET A 715 22.95 6.46 -1.01
CA MET A 715 22.31 7.77 -0.86
C MET A 715 22.06 8.47 -2.21
N GLN A 716 22.91 8.25 -3.21
CA GLN A 716 22.78 8.93 -4.50
C GLN A 716 21.84 8.19 -5.48
N TYR A 717 21.91 6.86 -5.53
CA TYR A 717 21.35 6.08 -6.65
C TYR A 717 20.25 5.09 -6.25
N ASN A 718 20.12 4.68 -4.97
CA ASN A 718 19.20 3.61 -4.58
C ASN A 718 17.74 3.87 -5.01
N TYR A 719 17.20 5.06 -4.69
CA TYR A 719 15.84 5.44 -5.07
C TYR A 719 15.64 5.57 -6.58
N LEU A 720 16.69 5.97 -7.32
CA LEU A 720 16.64 6.05 -8.78
C LEU A 720 16.71 4.68 -9.45
N THR A 721 17.50 3.75 -8.89
CA THR A 721 17.51 2.35 -9.32
C THR A 721 16.12 1.74 -9.16
N SER A 722 15.48 1.98 -8.01
CA SER A 722 14.10 1.55 -7.78
C SER A 722 13.14 2.11 -8.83
N ALA A 723 13.15 3.43 -9.04
CA ALA A 723 12.25 4.07 -10.00
C ALA A 723 12.51 3.57 -11.43
N GLY A 724 13.78 3.38 -11.82
CA GLY A 724 14.15 2.86 -13.14
C GLY A 724 13.66 1.43 -13.37
N LEU A 725 13.80 0.56 -12.38
CA LEU A 725 13.29 -0.82 -12.45
C LEU A 725 11.77 -0.86 -12.64
N ASP A 726 11.04 -0.08 -11.85
CA ASP A 726 9.56 -0.02 -11.88
C ASP A 726 9.04 0.58 -13.19
N VAL A 727 9.64 1.68 -13.66
CA VAL A 727 9.23 2.35 -14.91
C VAL A 727 9.58 1.51 -16.13
N GLY A 728 10.78 0.92 -16.18
CA GLY A 728 11.19 0.04 -17.28
C GLY A 728 10.28 -1.18 -17.40
N LEU A 729 9.95 -1.79 -16.26
CA LEU A 729 8.97 -2.87 -16.18
C LEU A 729 7.59 -2.44 -16.70
N ALA A 730 7.06 -1.31 -16.20
CA ALA A 730 5.74 -0.82 -16.58
C ALA A 730 5.63 -0.53 -18.09
N LEU A 731 6.64 0.14 -18.67
CA LEU A 731 6.70 0.41 -20.11
C LEU A 731 6.75 -0.88 -20.93
N CYS A 732 7.57 -1.85 -20.51
CA CYS A 732 7.66 -3.14 -21.21
C CYS A 732 6.35 -3.94 -21.12
N THR A 733 5.71 -3.95 -19.96
CA THR A 733 4.39 -4.58 -19.74
C THR A 733 3.34 -3.99 -20.67
N ILE A 734 3.29 -2.66 -20.81
CA ILE A 734 2.37 -1.97 -21.73
C ILE A 734 2.63 -2.41 -23.18
N VAL A 735 3.90 -2.47 -23.61
CA VAL A 735 4.26 -2.88 -24.97
C VAL A 735 3.91 -4.35 -25.23
N ILE A 736 4.28 -5.27 -24.33
CA ILE A 736 3.94 -6.69 -24.45
C ILE A 736 2.42 -6.87 -24.51
N PHE A 737 1.67 -6.13 -23.68
CA PHE A 737 0.23 -6.19 -23.69
C PHE A 737 -0.37 -5.78 -25.04
N PHE A 738 -0.06 -4.58 -25.53
CA PHE A 738 -0.66 -4.08 -26.77
C PHE A 738 -0.15 -4.79 -28.03
N ALA A 739 1.12 -5.19 -28.06
CA ALA A 739 1.71 -5.83 -29.23
C ALA A 739 1.36 -7.32 -29.33
N LEU A 740 1.32 -8.04 -28.19
CA LEU A 740 1.27 -9.50 -28.16
C LEU A 740 0.01 -10.05 -27.48
N GLN A 741 -0.30 -9.61 -26.26
CA GLN A 741 -1.45 -10.17 -25.52
C GLN A 741 -2.79 -9.74 -26.11
N TYR A 742 -2.90 -8.49 -26.58
CA TYR A 742 -4.12 -7.98 -27.20
C TYR A 742 -4.40 -8.63 -28.56
N THR A 743 -3.35 -8.93 -29.31
CA THR A 743 -3.43 -9.62 -30.61
C THR A 743 -3.59 -11.14 -30.47
N ASN A 744 -3.62 -11.67 -29.24
CA ASN A 744 -3.58 -13.11 -28.93
C ASN A 744 -2.45 -13.84 -29.66
N THR A 745 -1.28 -13.18 -29.80
CA THR A 745 -0.12 -13.79 -30.43
C THR A 745 0.35 -14.97 -29.57
N PRO A 746 0.42 -16.19 -30.11
CA PRO A 746 0.85 -17.35 -29.34
C PRO A 746 2.31 -17.17 -28.92
N MET A 747 2.60 -17.56 -27.68
CA MET A 747 3.97 -17.60 -27.18
C MET A 747 4.75 -18.67 -27.95
N THR A 748 6.06 -18.47 -28.16
CA THR A 748 6.89 -19.46 -28.85
C THR A 748 6.88 -20.78 -28.08
N ASP A 749 6.54 -21.88 -28.75
CA ASP A 749 6.53 -23.22 -28.15
C ASP A 749 7.97 -23.77 -28.03
N TRP A 750 8.49 -23.83 -26.81
CA TRP A 750 9.75 -24.47 -26.48
C TRP A 750 9.74 -24.93 -25.02
N TRP A 751 10.80 -25.62 -24.57
CA TRP A 751 10.84 -26.23 -23.23
C TRP A 751 10.47 -25.27 -22.09
N GLY A 752 10.93 -24.02 -22.14
CA GLY A 752 10.70 -23.02 -21.10
C GLY A 752 9.28 -22.43 -21.08
N SER A 753 8.52 -22.55 -22.16
CA SER A 753 7.12 -22.10 -22.24
C SER A 753 6.11 -23.23 -22.05
N THR A 754 6.53 -24.48 -22.19
CA THR A 754 5.64 -25.66 -22.15
C THR A 754 6.00 -26.58 -20.99
N THR A 755 7.10 -27.33 -21.11
CA THR A 755 7.52 -28.34 -20.12
C THR A 755 7.78 -27.76 -18.75
N ALA A 756 8.46 -26.60 -18.67
CA ALA A 756 8.78 -25.96 -17.39
C ALA A 756 7.53 -25.46 -16.63
N LEU A 757 6.41 -25.23 -17.35
CA LEU A 757 5.13 -24.82 -16.78
C LEU A 757 4.15 -26.00 -16.60
N ASN A 758 4.51 -27.20 -17.05
CA ASN A 758 3.70 -28.41 -16.90
C ASN A 758 4.05 -29.16 -15.60
N THR A 759 3.97 -28.45 -14.48
CA THR A 759 4.19 -28.98 -13.12
C THR A 759 2.89 -28.88 -12.32
N MET A 760 2.68 -29.76 -11.34
CA MET A 760 1.49 -29.69 -10.49
C MET A 760 1.37 -28.36 -9.73
N ASP A 761 2.49 -27.68 -9.44
CA ASP A 761 2.52 -26.34 -8.85
C ASP A 761 1.93 -25.29 -9.78
N SER A 762 2.41 -25.22 -11.02
CA SER A 762 1.97 -24.27 -12.05
C SER A 762 0.52 -24.52 -12.48
N LEU A 763 0.09 -25.78 -12.50
CA LEU A 763 -1.28 -26.17 -12.82
C LEU A 763 -2.25 -26.05 -11.63
N GLY A 764 -1.75 -25.82 -10.42
CA GLY A 764 -2.58 -25.76 -9.21
C GLY A 764 -3.24 -27.08 -8.82
N THR A 765 -2.66 -28.22 -9.22
CA THR A 765 -3.24 -29.56 -8.97
C THR A 765 -2.52 -30.33 -7.86
N ALA A 766 -1.52 -29.72 -7.20
CA ALA A 766 -0.72 -30.33 -6.15
C ALA A 766 -1.54 -30.59 -4.86
N ILE A 767 -2.25 -31.73 -4.81
CA ILE A 767 -3.03 -32.19 -3.65
C ILE A 767 -2.49 -33.56 -3.21
N VAL A 768 -2.21 -33.71 -1.91
CA VAL A 768 -1.57 -34.93 -1.37
C VAL A 768 -2.56 -36.09 -1.31
N ARG A 769 -3.81 -35.81 -0.89
CA ARG A 769 -4.89 -36.81 -0.79
C ARG A 769 -6.14 -36.27 -1.47
N PRO A 770 -6.24 -36.32 -2.81
CA PRO A 770 -7.47 -35.92 -3.47
C PRO A 770 -8.66 -36.73 -2.91
N PRO A 771 -9.85 -36.12 -2.79
CA PRO A 771 -11.04 -36.84 -2.35
C PRO A 771 -11.30 -38.06 -3.25
N PRO A 772 -11.72 -39.20 -2.69
CA PRO A 772 -12.07 -40.38 -3.49
C PRO A 772 -13.20 -40.04 -4.47
N GLU A 773 -13.20 -40.62 -5.67
CA GLU A 773 -14.23 -40.36 -6.68
C GLU A 773 -15.64 -40.59 -6.12
N GLY A 774 -16.47 -39.54 -6.12
CA GLY A 774 -17.83 -39.56 -5.58
C GLY A 774 -17.92 -39.58 -4.04
N GLY A 775 -16.79 -39.49 -3.32
CA GLY A 775 -16.74 -39.41 -1.87
C GLY A 775 -16.52 -37.99 -1.34
N THR A 776 -16.75 -37.84 -0.03
CA THR A 776 -16.59 -36.56 0.69
C THR A 776 -15.53 -36.66 1.79
N PHE A 777 -14.84 -35.57 2.10
CA PHE A 777 -14.01 -35.41 3.30
C PHE A 777 -14.60 -34.37 4.25
N GLY A 778 -14.15 -34.36 5.51
CA GLY A 778 -14.62 -33.38 6.50
C GLY A 778 -15.36 -33.98 7.70
N PRO A 779 -15.94 -33.12 8.56
CA PRO A 779 -16.76 -33.56 9.69
C PRO A 779 -18.08 -34.15 9.19
N SER A 780 -18.69 -35.05 9.97
CA SER A 780 -19.96 -35.70 9.62
C SER A 780 -21.21 -34.82 9.86
N SER A 781 -21.05 -33.67 10.53
CA SER A 781 -22.13 -32.72 10.84
C SER A 781 -21.60 -31.30 10.95
N TRP A 782 -22.38 -30.30 10.49
CA TRP A 782 -22.04 -28.88 10.52
C TRP A 782 -23.28 -27.97 10.62
#